data_AF-A0A9D3T1F1-F1
#
_entry.id   AF-A0A9D3T1F1-F1
#
_cell.length_a   1.000
_cell.length_b   1.000
_cell.length_c   1.000
_cell.angle_alpha   90.00
_cell.angle_beta   90.00
_cell.angle_gamma   90.00
#
_symmetry.space_group_name_H-M   'P 1'
#
loop_
_entity.id
_entity.type
_entity.pdbx_description
1 polymer ?
#
loop_
_entity_poly.entity_id
_entity_poly.type
_entity_poly.pdbx_seq_one_letter_code
_entity_poly.pdbx_strand_id
1 'polypeptide(L)'
;MLRYESSLPEVVWHGAASATDILRGVGGRQLHGARARLATLERSIDLPAGGNQRETQCGPEDISRGNKVWAAPRPHPRNDQSGAPRRIRDGTRHSQSDRSRDGQDVEGLLRTRRGRQDRGREAPPAAKTNGPPRPGFLRLSRALLLFLLRFLFLRRRPPPPPRPAPPSDPAGPRLRPSPAGPLPAAMVGVRKLVRSVRQLELHRLILALIVFCLLSMAFLAYYVSNSPKIKEAPPLPFSDCGAAAPGGGQRAPLFLPAQAGRRFIKAVDNSRTEPVVLVFVESIYSQLGQEIVAILESSRFRHRTEIAPGKGDMPTLTERDRGRYALVIYENILKYVNLDAWNRDLLDKYCVEYGVGIVGFFKANENSLLSAQLKGFPLYLHSNLGLRDYRINPAAPLLYVTRANEVEQGPLPGDDWTVFQSNHSTYEPVLLASTKSSESLPHAGPQRAAHATVVQDLGLHDGIQRVLFGNNLSFWLHKLVFVDAIAYLTGKRLCLSLERYLLVDVDDIFVGKEGTRMKVSDVEALLNTQNKLRTLVPNFTFNLGFSGKFYHTGTDEEDRGDDMLLRHRKEFWWFPHMWSHMQPHLFHNVTVLAEQMRLNMLFAQEHGIPTDMGYAVAPHHSGVYPVHSQLYEAWKSVWGIKVTSTEEYPHLRPARYRRGFIHSGIQVLPRQTCGLFTHTIFYNEYPGGSRELDKSIRGGELFLTVLLNPISIFMTHLSNYGNDRLGLYTFESLVKFVQCWTNLRLQTLPPVQLAEKYFQIFPEERDPLWQNPCHDKRHKDIWSKEKTCDRLPKFLVIGPQKTGTTALHSFLTLHPAITSNFPSPTTFEEIQFFNGPNYHNGIDWYMDFFPFPSNASTDFMFEKSANYLDSEVTPRRAAALLPRAKILALLINPADRAYSWYQHQRAHQDPAALNYTFHQVVTAGPSASPELLTLQRRSLAPGAYVTHLERWLQHYPPSQLLIVDGAQLRTNPALVMEGVQRFLGVTPIFNYTQALTFDESKGFWCQKLDGGRPKCLGKSKGRKYPDMAAETRSFLTEYYREHNMELLKLLNRLGQGLPTWLREELQNTSWS
;
A
#
# COMPACT_ATOMS: atom_id res chain seq x y z
N MET A 1 17.32 -30.87 10.72
CA MET A 1 17.22 -29.88 11.81
C MET A 1 16.01 -29.00 11.56
N LEU A 2 15.01 -29.05 12.42
CA LEU A 2 13.74 -28.31 12.28
C LEU A 2 13.49 -27.44 13.51
N ARG A 3 13.90 -26.17 13.44
CA ARG A 3 13.42 -25.06 14.29
C ARG A 3 13.64 -23.76 13.51
N TYR A 4 12.57 -23.05 13.20
CA TYR A 4 12.56 -21.60 13.14
C TYR A 4 11.20 -21.13 13.66
N GLU A 5 11.23 -20.21 14.62
CA GLU A 5 10.11 -19.94 15.50
C GLU A 5 9.11 -18.96 14.89
N SER A 6 7.82 -19.25 15.07
CA SER A 6 6.74 -18.31 14.80
C SER A 6 6.67 -17.27 15.92
N SER A 7 7.56 -16.28 15.89
CA SER A 7 7.56 -15.17 16.86
C SER A 7 8.19 -13.89 16.29
N LEU A 8 7.35 -13.02 15.71
CA LEU A 8 7.63 -11.59 15.61
C LEU A 8 6.35 -10.84 16.03
N PRO A 9 6.45 -9.82 16.90
CA PRO A 9 5.27 -9.13 17.43
C PRO A 9 4.69 -8.17 16.40
N GLU A 10 3.36 -8.14 16.29
CA GLU A 10 2.67 -7.04 15.60
C GLU A 10 2.81 -5.75 16.41
N VAL A 11 3.21 -4.68 15.72
CA VAL A 11 3.26 -3.34 16.30
C VAL A 11 1.89 -2.68 16.11
N VAL A 12 1.10 -2.69 17.18
CA VAL A 12 -0.17 -1.94 17.25
C VAL A 12 0.16 -0.45 17.35
N TRP A 13 -0.06 0.30 16.26
CA TRP A 13 -0.14 1.75 16.28
C TRP A 13 -1.56 2.20 15.94
N HIS A 14 -2.29 2.70 16.93
CA HIS A 14 -3.27 3.75 16.66
C HIS A 14 -2.53 4.99 16.15
N GLY A 15 -3.14 5.72 15.22
CA GLY A 15 -2.44 6.72 14.41
C GLY A 15 -1.80 7.85 15.21
N ALA A 16 -0.52 8.11 14.93
CA ALA A 16 0.16 9.37 15.21
C ALA A 16 1.30 9.61 14.21
N ALA A 17 1.64 10.89 14.05
CA ALA A 17 2.54 11.50 13.06
C ALA A 17 3.90 10.81 12.77
N SER A 18 4.37 11.06 11.55
CA SER A 18 5.77 10.94 11.14
C SER A 18 6.70 11.69 12.10
N ALA A 19 7.71 11.01 12.63
CA ALA A 19 8.85 11.62 13.31
C ALA A 19 10.14 10.83 13.03
N THR A 20 11.03 11.42 12.23
CA THR A 20 12.45 11.06 12.17
C THR A 20 13.26 12.19 12.81
N ASP A 21 14.12 11.79 13.74
CA ASP A 21 15.29 12.50 14.28
C ASP A 21 15.08 13.81 15.06
N ILE A 22 15.27 13.70 16.38
CA ILE A 22 15.65 14.79 17.29
C ILE A 22 16.91 14.34 18.03
N LEU A 23 17.96 15.19 18.07
CA LEU A 23 18.71 15.46 19.31
C LEU A 23 19.59 16.72 19.25
N ARG A 24 19.35 17.63 20.20
CA ARG A 24 20.15 18.80 20.64
C ARG A 24 20.23 20.00 19.66
N GLY A 25 19.94 21.24 20.05
CA GLY A 25 19.74 21.79 21.39
C GLY A 25 20.14 23.28 21.45
N VAL A 26 19.14 24.17 21.35
CA VAL A 26 19.02 25.55 21.90
C VAL A 26 20.30 26.36 22.19
N GLY A 27 20.45 27.54 21.55
CA GLY A 27 21.42 28.55 22.02
C GLY A 27 21.60 29.87 21.22
N GLY A 28 20.64 30.79 21.30
CA GLY A 28 20.86 32.26 21.43
C GLY A 28 21.61 33.12 20.38
N ARG A 29 20.87 34.12 19.86
CA ARG A 29 21.25 35.53 19.53
C ARG A 29 22.06 35.89 18.25
N GLN A 30 21.68 37.09 17.77
CA GLN A 30 22.21 37.93 16.70
C GLN A 30 23.73 38.19 16.75
N LEU A 31 24.41 38.30 15.58
CA LEU A 31 25.00 39.57 15.08
C LEU A 31 25.73 39.42 13.72
N HIS A 32 26.15 40.55 13.15
CA HIS A 32 26.76 40.71 11.82
C HIS A 32 28.19 40.14 11.67
N GLY A 33 28.58 39.83 10.41
CA GLY A 33 29.75 40.50 9.81
C GLY A 33 31.01 39.69 9.43
N ALA A 34 31.47 39.93 8.20
CA ALA A 34 32.87 39.99 7.73
C ALA A 34 33.80 38.73 7.69
N ARG A 35 34.08 38.32 6.44
CA ARG A 35 35.38 37.95 5.79
C ARG A 35 36.68 37.68 6.60
N ALA A 36 37.43 36.69 6.07
CA ALA A 36 38.91 36.53 6.04
C ALA A 36 39.59 36.03 7.34
N ARG A 37 40.77 35.36 7.37
CA ARG A 37 41.68 34.71 6.37
C ARG A 37 42.70 33.81 7.14
N LEU A 38 43.39 32.89 6.44
CA LEU A 38 44.67 32.21 6.83
C LEU A 38 44.60 31.21 8.01
N ALA A 39 45.01 29.93 7.82
CA ALA A 39 46.35 29.33 8.05
C ALA A 39 46.75 29.24 9.55
N THR A 40 47.34 28.16 10.10
CA THR A 40 48.47 27.35 9.58
C THR A 40 48.56 25.96 10.26
N LEU A 41 49.55 25.15 9.86
CA LEU A 41 50.09 23.89 10.43
C LEU A 41 50.30 23.94 12.00
N GLU A 42 50.65 22.89 12.76
CA GLU A 42 51.44 21.67 12.49
C GLU A 42 51.36 20.62 13.65
N ARG A 43 51.94 19.43 13.42
CA ARG A 43 52.48 18.41 14.37
C ARG A 43 51.55 17.44 15.11
N SER A 44 51.98 16.23 15.52
CA SER A 44 52.98 15.20 15.10
C SER A 44 53.14 14.19 16.29
N ILE A 45 53.94 13.11 16.15
CA ILE A 45 54.50 12.25 17.24
C ILE A 45 53.48 11.22 17.82
N ASP A 46 53.75 9.91 17.93
CA ASP A 46 54.91 9.11 17.49
C ASP A 46 54.61 7.60 17.22
N LEU A 47 55.62 6.94 16.65
CA LEU A 47 55.85 5.49 16.45
C LEU A 47 56.17 4.75 17.81
N PRO A 48 56.54 3.43 17.91
CA PRO A 48 57.10 2.55 16.88
C PRO A 48 56.79 1.02 16.88
N ALA A 49 57.22 0.41 15.76
CA ALA A 49 57.89 -0.89 15.56
C ALA A 49 57.66 -2.14 16.45
N GLY A 50 57.61 -3.31 15.79
CA GLY A 50 57.89 -4.62 16.40
C GLY A 50 57.29 -5.78 15.60
N GLY A 51 58.08 -6.46 14.76
CA GLY A 51 57.67 -7.71 14.10
C GLY A 51 58.29 -8.94 14.77
N ASN A 52 57.92 -10.16 14.35
CA ASN A 52 58.91 -11.12 13.83
C ASN A 52 58.34 -12.42 13.21
N GLN A 53 58.90 -12.76 12.04
CA GLN A 53 59.46 -14.07 11.65
C GLN A 53 58.63 -15.35 11.34
N ARG A 54 59.08 -15.97 10.22
CA ARG A 54 59.21 -17.41 9.85
C ARG A 54 58.00 -18.16 9.28
N GLU A 55 58.19 -19.11 8.34
CA GLU A 55 59.17 -19.27 7.24
C GLU A 55 58.76 -20.46 6.32
N THR A 56 59.55 -20.72 5.26
CA THR A 56 59.46 -21.85 4.29
C THR A 56 58.20 -21.87 3.39
N GLN A 57 58.25 -21.67 2.06
CA GLN A 57 59.06 -22.24 0.95
C GLN A 57 58.76 -23.72 0.62
N CYS A 58 58.15 -23.98 -0.54
CA CYS A 58 58.86 -24.24 -1.80
C CYS A 58 57.88 -24.24 -2.99
N GLY A 59 58.39 -24.03 -4.20
CA GLY A 59 57.58 -23.81 -5.41
C GLY A 59 57.44 -25.03 -6.35
N PRO A 60 57.72 -24.88 -7.66
CA PRO A 60 56.65 -25.00 -8.65
C PRO A 60 56.97 -25.98 -9.78
N GLU A 61 56.00 -26.29 -10.66
CA GLU A 61 56.32 -26.69 -12.04
C GLU A 61 55.18 -26.47 -13.06
N ASP A 62 55.58 -26.41 -14.32
CA ASP A 62 54.81 -25.97 -15.50
C ASP A 62 54.17 -27.16 -16.28
N ILE A 63 53.56 -26.83 -17.44
CA ILE A 63 53.50 -27.62 -18.70
C ILE A 63 52.08 -27.83 -19.32
N SER A 64 51.74 -26.87 -20.19
CA SER A 64 51.36 -27.03 -21.62
C SER A 64 50.12 -27.83 -22.11
N ARG A 65 49.36 -27.14 -23.00
CA ARG A 65 48.81 -27.56 -24.32
C ARG A 65 47.83 -28.75 -24.45
N GLY A 66 46.67 -28.47 -25.08
CA GLY A 66 45.80 -29.47 -25.74
C GLY A 66 44.64 -28.78 -26.46
N ASN A 67 44.23 -29.21 -27.66
CA ASN A 67 43.37 -28.43 -28.56
C ASN A 67 42.25 -29.29 -29.22
N LYS A 68 41.18 -28.61 -29.67
CA LYS A 68 40.28 -28.97 -30.82
C LYS A 68 39.13 -30.02 -30.74
N VAL A 69 37.89 -29.48 -30.87
CA VAL A 69 36.94 -29.61 -32.03
C VAL A 69 36.02 -30.84 -32.27
N TRP A 70 34.69 -30.55 -32.22
CA TRP A 70 33.53 -31.02 -33.05
C TRP A 70 33.15 -32.51 -33.21
N ALA A 71 31.85 -32.85 -32.96
CA ALA A 71 30.80 -33.09 -33.99
C ALA A 71 29.56 -33.86 -33.44
N ALA A 72 28.38 -33.69 -34.06
CA ALA A 72 27.17 -34.52 -33.90
C ALA A 72 27.00 -35.46 -35.13
N PRO A 73 26.09 -36.48 -35.17
CA PRO A 73 24.64 -36.25 -35.37
C PRO A 73 23.66 -37.35 -34.82
N ARG A 74 22.38 -37.27 -35.25
CA ARG A 74 21.17 -38.09 -34.93
C ARG A 74 21.06 -39.41 -35.79
N PRO A 75 19.89 -40.10 -35.99
CA PRO A 75 18.80 -40.65 -35.10
C PRO A 75 18.34 -42.13 -35.42
N HIS A 76 17.29 -42.62 -34.70
CA HIS A 76 16.20 -43.55 -35.17
C HIS A 76 16.49 -45.07 -35.37
N PRO A 77 15.47 -45.97 -35.57
CA PRO A 77 14.04 -46.00 -35.15
C PRO A 77 13.48 -47.42 -34.74
N ARG A 78 12.12 -47.56 -34.59
CA ARG A 78 11.27 -48.79 -34.86
C ARG A 78 11.33 -49.98 -33.86
N ASN A 79 10.32 -50.87 -33.69
CA ASN A 79 8.86 -50.92 -34.02
C ASN A 79 8.19 -52.11 -33.25
N ASP A 80 6.85 -52.29 -33.39
CA ASP A 80 6.10 -53.58 -33.29
C ASP A 80 5.94 -54.33 -31.93
N GLN A 81 4.92 -55.16 -31.65
CA GLN A 81 3.50 -55.25 -32.09
C GLN A 81 2.68 -56.18 -31.15
N SER A 82 1.35 -55.98 -31.08
CA SER A 82 0.24 -56.96 -30.83
C SER A 82 0.30 -58.08 -29.76
N GLY A 83 -0.81 -58.28 -29.01
CA GLY A 83 -1.07 -59.55 -28.30
C GLY A 83 -2.27 -59.63 -27.35
N ALA A 84 -3.42 -60.11 -27.84
CA ALA A 84 -4.57 -60.65 -27.07
C ALA A 84 -5.17 -61.84 -27.90
N PRO A 85 -6.19 -62.64 -27.49
CA PRO A 85 -7.09 -62.56 -26.32
C PRO A 85 -7.50 -63.94 -25.68
N ARG A 86 -8.61 -63.97 -24.92
CA ARG A 86 -9.46 -65.11 -24.43
C ARG A 86 -9.04 -65.84 -23.12
N ARG A 87 -9.91 -66.61 -22.43
CA ARG A 87 -11.32 -66.48 -21.91
C ARG A 87 -11.72 -67.82 -21.22
N ILE A 88 -12.76 -67.80 -20.35
CA ILE A 88 -13.76 -68.88 -20.06
C ILE A 88 -13.52 -69.91 -18.89
N ARG A 89 -14.42 -69.82 -17.88
CA ARG A 89 -15.08 -70.87 -17.03
C ARG A 89 -14.25 -71.76 -16.07
N ASP A 90 -14.81 -72.45 -15.06
CA ASP A 90 -16.03 -72.36 -14.19
C ASP A 90 -15.79 -73.36 -13.02
N GLY A 91 -16.38 -73.20 -11.82
CA GLY A 91 -16.19 -74.20 -10.75
C GLY A 91 -16.77 -73.94 -9.35
N THR A 92 -18.07 -74.21 -9.17
CA THR A 92 -18.80 -74.36 -7.89
C THR A 92 -18.38 -75.64 -7.08
N ARG A 93 -18.73 -75.95 -5.81
CA ARG A 93 -19.86 -75.59 -4.90
C ARG A 93 -19.69 -76.18 -3.45
N HIS A 94 -20.47 -75.66 -2.47
CA HIS A 94 -20.99 -76.28 -1.20
C HIS A 94 -19.99 -76.72 -0.08
N SER A 95 -20.34 -76.84 1.22
CA SER A 95 -21.61 -76.82 2.03
C SER A 95 -21.41 -76.01 3.34
N GLN A 96 -22.34 -75.34 4.05
CA GLN A 96 -23.76 -75.53 4.45
C GLN A 96 -24.01 -76.41 5.71
N SER A 97 -24.32 -75.76 6.86
CA SER A 97 -25.33 -76.10 7.93
C SER A 97 -24.94 -75.43 9.27
N ASP A 98 -25.69 -74.64 10.06
CA ASP A 98 -27.14 -74.44 10.34
C ASP A 98 -27.57 -74.98 11.73
N ARG A 99 -28.04 -74.08 12.64
CA ARG A 99 -29.12 -74.29 13.64
C ARG A 99 -29.35 -73.10 14.59
N SER A 100 -30.57 -73.04 15.13
CA SER A 100 -31.18 -71.91 15.85
C SER A 100 -31.90 -72.34 17.15
N ARG A 101 -32.63 -71.38 17.79
CA ARG A 101 -33.55 -71.47 18.97
C ARG A 101 -32.92 -71.21 20.36
N ASP A 102 -33.64 -70.74 21.38
CA ASP A 102 -34.87 -69.92 21.55
C ASP A 102 -34.96 -69.49 23.03
N GLY A 103 -35.74 -68.45 23.38
CA GLY A 103 -36.04 -68.12 24.79
C GLY A 103 -36.70 -66.75 25.02
N GLN A 104 -38.00 -66.75 25.32
CA GLN A 104 -38.80 -65.58 25.76
C GLN A 104 -38.79 -65.49 27.31
N ASP A 105 -38.95 -64.33 27.98
CA ASP A 105 -40.21 -63.74 28.54
C ASP A 105 -39.84 -62.93 29.84
N VAL A 106 -40.61 -62.03 30.48
CA VAL A 106 -41.93 -61.42 30.18
C VAL A 106 -42.03 -59.96 30.72
N GLU A 107 -42.84 -59.17 30.01
CA GLU A 107 -43.73 -58.04 30.36
C GLU A 107 -43.88 -57.46 31.80
N GLY A 108 -44.28 -56.17 31.92
CA GLY A 108 -44.64 -55.56 33.22
C GLY A 108 -44.82 -54.02 33.30
N LEU A 109 -45.58 -53.44 32.36
CA LEU A 109 -46.64 -52.43 32.56
C LEU A 109 -46.58 -51.29 33.65
N LEU A 110 -46.79 -50.04 33.18
CA LEU A 110 -47.78 -49.03 33.68
C LEU A 110 -47.70 -48.47 35.13
N ARG A 111 -48.22 -47.28 35.49
CA ARG A 111 -48.46 -45.95 34.86
C ARG A 111 -49.08 -45.04 35.95
N THR A 112 -48.80 -43.73 35.95
CA THR A 112 -49.71 -42.64 36.45
C THR A 112 -50.13 -42.64 37.95
N ARG A 113 -50.69 -41.59 38.59
CA ARG A 113 -50.82 -40.12 38.37
C ARG A 113 -51.33 -39.46 39.66
N ARG A 114 -50.99 -38.17 39.86
CA ARG A 114 -51.76 -37.11 40.60
C ARG A 114 -51.98 -37.34 42.11
N GLY A 115 -52.03 -36.31 42.97
CA GLY A 115 -51.88 -34.86 42.78
C GLY A 115 -52.63 -34.07 43.87
N ARG A 116 -52.70 -32.72 43.76
CA ARG A 116 -53.46 -31.74 44.60
C ARG A 116 -52.87 -31.46 46.01
N GLN A 117 -53.11 -30.33 46.71
CA GLN A 117 -53.50 -28.90 46.45
C GLN A 117 -53.37 -28.17 47.83
N ASP A 118 -53.29 -26.84 48.06
CA ASP A 118 -53.24 -25.59 47.27
C ASP A 118 -52.77 -24.41 48.20
N ARG A 119 -52.84 -23.16 47.73
CA ARG A 119 -52.80 -21.84 48.45
C ARG A 119 -51.39 -21.29 48.80
N GLY A 120 -51.07 -20.01 48.55
CA GLY A 120 -51.76 -19.00 47.74
C GLY A 120 -51.26 -17.55 47.92
N ARG A 121 -51.52 -16.71 46.89
CA ARG A 121 -51.54 -15.22 46.82
C ARG A 121 -50.26 -14.37 46.73
N GLU A 122 -50.44 -13.31 45.91
CA GLU A 122 -49.82 -11.97 45.88
C GLU A 122 -48.40 -11.75 45.32
N ALA A 123 -48.20 -10.53 44.80
CA ALA A 123 -47.07 -10.00 44.03
C ALA A 123 -46.98 -8.46 44.26
N PRO A 124 -46.01 -7.67 43.74
CA PRO A 124 -44.70 -7.99 43.14
C PRO A 124 -43.55 -7.31 43.96
N PRO A 125 -42.64 -6.47 43.39
CA PRO A 125 -41.37 -6.78 42.72
C PRO A 125 -40.11 -6.41 43.55
N ALA A 126 -38.92 -6.88 43.16
CA ALA A 126 -37.66 -6.12 43.33
C ALA A 126 -36.48 -6.74 42.55
N ALA A 127 -35.57 -5.89 42.06
CA ALA A 127 -34.33 -6.30 41.41
C ALA A 127 -33.19 -6.55 42.42
N LYS A 128 -32.25 -7.44 42.08
CA LYS A 128 -30.80 -7.13 42.10
C LYS A 128 -29.97 -8.18 41.36
N THR A 129 -28.91 -7.68 40.72
CA THR A 129 -27.97 -8.42 39.88
C THR A 129 -27.00 -9.27 40.72
N ASN A 130 -26.99 -10.58 40.52
CA ASN A 130 -25.91 -11.45 41.00
C ASN A 130 -24.82 -11.56 39.92
N GLY A 131 -23.68 -10.89 40.14
CA GLY A 131 -22.43 -11.20 39.43
C GLY A 131 -21.67 -12.34 40.14
N PRO A 132 -20.72 -13.01 39.46
CA PRO A 132 -19.93 -14.06 40.06
C PRO A 132 -18.95 -13.53 41.14
N PRO A 133 -18.54 -14.37 42.10
CA PRO A 133 -17.68 -13.93 43.22
C PRO A 133 -16.27 -13.59 42.76
N ARG A 134 -15.71 -12.49 43.28
CA ARG A 134 -14.30 -12.11 43.05
C ARG A 134 -13.36 -12.90 43.97
N PRO A 135 -12.19 -13.39 43.51
CA PRO A 135 -11.27 -14.15 44.35
C PRO A 135 -10.55 -13.24 45.36
N GLY A 136 -10.78 -13.49 46.66
CA GLY A 136 -10.22 -12.68 47.76
C GLY A 136 -8.70 -12.81 47.97
N PHE A 137 -8.06 -13.82 47.37
CA PHE A 137 -6.69 -14.22 47.71
C PHE A 137 -5.60 -13.18 47.33
N LEU A 138 -5.74 -12.52 46.18
CA LEU A 138 -4.75 -11.55 45.66
C LEU A 138 -4.58 -10.28 46.51
N ARG A 139 -5.52 -9.95 47.40
CA ARG A 139 -5.40 -8.79 48.30
C ARG A 139 -4.49 -9.06 49.50
N LEU A 140 -4.41 -10.31 50.00
CA LEU A 140 -3.54 -10.66 51.14
C LEU A 140 -2.06 -10.62 50.75
N SER A 141 -1.69 -11.25 49.62
CA SER A 141 -0.29 -11.35 49.18
C SER A 141 0.35 -9.97 48.94
N ARG A 142 -0.42 -9.01 48.44
CA ARG A 142 0.06 -7.64 48.17
C ARG A 142 0.27 -6.82 49.45
N ALA A 143 -0.52 -7.06 50.49
CA ALA A 143 -0.34 -6.43 51.81
C ALA A 143 0.90 -6.97 52.53
N LEU A 144 1.13 -8.29 52.47
CA LEU A 144 2.27 -8.95 53.13
C LEU A 144 3.62 -8.47 52.57
N LEU A 145 3.72 -8.32 51.24
CA LEU A 145 4.93 -7.85 50.57
C LEU A 145 5.28 -6.38 50.92
N LEU A 146 4.26 -5.52 51.02
CA LEU A 146 4.43 -4.11 51.44
C LEU A 146 4.83 -3.97 52.91
N PHE A 147 4.41 -4.91 53.77
CA PHE A 147 4.79 -4.93 55.19
C PHE A 147 6.27 -5.31 55.37
N LEU A 148 6.75 -6.32 54.64
CA LEU A 148 8.16 -6.76 54.66
C LEU A 148 9.13 -5.69 54.14
N LEU A 149 8.79 -5.00 53.04
CA LEU A 149 9.63 -3.94 52.48
C LEU A 149 9.81 -2.73 53.42
N ARG A 150 8.81 -2.41 54.26
CA ARG A 150 8.92 -1.35 55.27
C ARG A 150 9.85 -1.70 56.43
N PHE A 151 10.07 -2.98 56.72
CA PHE A 151 10.88 -3.42 57.86
C PHE A 151 12.40 -3.39 57.58
N LEU A 152 12.81 -3.38 56.30
CA LEU A 152 14.22 -3.48 55.88
C LEU A 152 14.94 -2.13 55.69
N PHE A 153 14.23 -0.99 55.63
CA PHE A 153 14.79 0.30 55.19
C PHE A 153 14.74 1.45 56.22
N LEU A 154 14.81 1.15 57.52
CA LEU A 154 14.87 2.16 58.59
C LEU A 154 16.14 2.04 59.45
N ARG A 155 17.25 2.67 59.01
CA ARG A 155 18.25 3.33 59.88
C ARG A 155 19.38 4.04 59.11
N ARG A 156 19.27 5.38 59.00
CA ARG A 156 20.31 6.40 59.31
C ARG A 156 19.93 7.75 58.68
N ARG A 157 19.61 8.75 59.50
CA ARG A 157 19.69 10.19 59.17
C ARG A 157 20.70 10.84 60.13
N PRO A 158 21.58 11.75 59.68
CA PRO A 158 22.43 12.55 60.55
C PRO A 158 21.66 13.74 61.16
N PRO A 159 22.14 14.36 62.25
CA PRO A 159 21.50 15.49 62.91
C PRO A 159 21.90 16.86 62.29
N PRO A 160 21.08 17.92 62.44
CA PRO A 160 21.42 19.32 62.11
C PRO A 160 22.17 20.00 63.28
N PRO A 161 22.96 21.09 63.09
CA PRO A 161 22.45 22.47 62.92
C PRO A 161 23.45 23.40 62.12
N PRO A 162 23.49 24.74 62.28
CA PRO A 162 22.48 25.80 62.33
C PRO A 162 22.61 26.82 61.15
N ARG A 163 21.81 27.89 61.11
CA ARG A 163 22.00 29.06 60.21
C ARG A 163 22.86 30.16 60.88
N PRO A 164 23.64 30.92 60.09
CA PRO A 164 23.76 32.36 60.30
C PRO A 164 23.70 33.20 59.01
N ALA A 165 23.59 34.53 59.19
CA ALA A 165 23.66 35.56 58.13
C ALA A 165 25.08 36.18 58.06
N PRO A 166 25.42 36.98 57.03
CA PRO A 166 26.81 37.32 56.62
C PRO A 166 27.29 38.70 57.14
N PRO A 167 28.46 39.24 56.72
CA PRO A 167 29.78 38.62 56.44
C PRO A 167 30.98 39.37 57.10
N SER A 168 32.14 38.71 57.25
CA SER A 168 33.47 39.38 57.22
C SER A 168 34.66 38.40 57.12
N ASP A 169 35.69 38.84 56.40
CA ASP A 169 37.05 38.27 56.28
C ASP A 169 37.96 38.70 57.47
N PRO A 170 39.24 38.26 57.60
CA PRO A 170 39.84 36.94 57.31
C PRO A 170 40.88 36.48 58.40
N ALA A 171 41.66 35.43 58.07
CA ALA A 171 43.03 35.10 58.55
C ALA A 171 43.26 34.18 59.79
N GLY A 172 44.32 33.35 59.69
CA GLY A 172 45.13 32.85 60.84
C GLY A 172 45.10 31.34 61.16
N PRO A 173 46.15 30.55 60.87
CA PRO A 173 46.25 29.12 61.21
C PRO A 173 47.23 28.80 62.37
N ARG A 174 47.26 27.52 62.81
CA ARG A 174 48.21 26.76 63.70
C ARG A 174 47.46 26.06 64.86
N LEU A 175 47.87 24.92 65.46
CA LEU A 175 49.09 24.10 65.41
C LEU A 175 48.78 22.62 65.81
N ARG A 176 49.70 21.68 65.50
CA ARG A 176 49.84 20.30 66.06
C ARG A 176 50.64 20.36 67.39
N PRO A 177 50.69 19.34 68.31
CA PRO A 177 51.12 17.96 68.01
C PRO A 177 50.61 16.79 68.92
N SER A 178 51.09 15.57 68.59
CA SER A 178 51.07 14.28 69.34
C SER A 178 52.17 14.26 70.45
N PRO A 179 52.57 13.15 71.17
CA PRO A 179 52.27 11.70 70.99
C PRO A 179 52.17 10.77 72.26
N ALA A 180 52.09 9.46 71.98
CA ALA A 180 52.64 8.28 72.75
C ALA A 180 51.85 7.60 73.90
N GLY A 181 51.86 6.24 73.91
CA GLY A 181 51.40 5.36 75.00
C GLY A 181 50.82 3.99 74.51
N PRO A 182 51.29 2.80 74.97
CA PRO A 182 50.96 1.51 74.31
C PRO A 182 50.01 0.52 75.06
N LEU A 183 49.75 -0.61 74.37
CA LEU A 183 49.04 -1.88 74.68
C LEU A 183 49.32 -2.51 76.08
N PRO A 184 48.53 -3.49 76.62
CA PRO A 184 47.88 -4.62 75.90
C PRO A 184 46.47 -5.07 76.40
N ALA A 185 46.08 -6.33 76.11
CA ALA A 185 44.69 -6.81 76.05
C ALA A 185 44.32 -7.96 77.02
N ALA A 186 43.02 -8.10 77.35
CA ALA A 186 42.30 -9.38 77.45
C ALA A 186 40.80 -9.21 77.79
N MET A 187 39.89 -9.67 76.91
CA MET A 187 38.74 -10.55 77.24
C MET A 187 37.77 -10.69 76.04
N VAL A 188 37.79 -11.85 75.41
CA VAL A 188 36.78 -12.32 74.45
C VAL A 188 36.12 -13.55 75.07
N GLY A 189 34.83 -13.50 75.41
CA GLY A 189 34.23 -14.61 76.17
C GLY A 189 32.70 -14.84 76.15
N VAL A 190 31.86 -13.94 75.62
CA VAL A 190 30.37 -14.12 75.72
C VAL A 190 29.60 -13.89 74.40
N ARG A 191 30.14 -13.18 73.40
CA ARG A 191 29.37 -12.74 72.22
C ARG A 191 29.20 -13.75 71.07
N LYS A 192 29.77 -14.96 71.13
CA LYS A 192 29.71 -15.93 70.01
C LYS A 192 28.50 -16.89 70.04
N LEU A 193 27.95 -17.25 71.21
CA LEU A 193 26.90 -18.28 71.30
C LEU A 193 25.51 -17.80 70.85
N VAL A 194 25.18 -16.52 71.09
CA VAL A 194 23.85 -15.94 70.79
C VAL A 194 23.63 -15.67 69.29
N ARG A 195 24.69 -15.64 68.47
CA ARG A 195 24.56 -15.43 67.01
C ARG A 195 24.14 -16.69 66.25
N SER A 196 24.69 -17.85 66.59
CA SER A 196 24.43 -19.09 65.84
C SER A 196 22.98 -19.58 65.96
N VAL A 197 22.37 -19.46 67.15
CA VAL A 197 20.97 -19.89 67.38
C VAL A 197 19.97 -19.04 66.58
N ARG A 198 20.20 -17.72 66.46
CA ARG A 198 19.35 -16.84 65.63
C ARG A 198 19.53 -17.04 64.12
N GLN A 199 20.66 -17.58 63.67
CA GLN A 199 20.93 -17.80 62.26
C GLN A 199 20.23 -19.07 61.73
N LEU A 200 20.03 -20.08 62.59
CA LEU A 200 19.35 -21.34 62.26
C LEU A 200 17.84 -21.15 62.02
N GLU A 201 17.17 -20.38 62.88
CA GLU A 201 15.76 -20.01 62.76
C GLU A 201 15.48 -19.25 61.45
N LEU A 202 16.33 -18.29 61.10
CA LEU A 202 16.18 -17.49 59.87
C LEU A 202 16.31 -18.34 58.60
N HIS A 203 17.24 -19.29 58.56
CA HIS A 203 17.38 -20.20 57.42
C HIS A 203 16.17 -21.12 57.26
N ARG A 204 15.61 -21.64 58.36
CA ARG A 204 14.38 -22.44 58.32
C ARG A 204 13.17 -21.63 57.81
N LEU A 205 13.03 -20.38 58.25
CA LEU A 205 11.99 -19.47 57.75
C LEU A 205 12.14 -19.14 56.26
N ILE A 206 13.35 -18.87 55.78
CA ILE A 206 13.63 -18.62 54.35
C ILE A 206 13.32 -19.86 53.51
N LEU A 207 13.74 -21.05 53.98
CA LEU A 207 13.54 -22.30 53.26
C LEU A 207 12.05 -22.70 53.22
N ALA A 208 11.31 -22.48 54.31
CA ALA A 208 9.85 -22.62 54.33
C ALA A 208 9.15 -21.63 53.38
N LEU A 209 9.63 -20.37 53.29
CA LEU A 209 9.11 -19.39 52.34
C LEU A 209 9.37 -19.80 50.88
N ILE A 210 10.56 -20.34 50.58
CA ILE A 210 10.89 -20.85 49.25
C ILE A 210 9.99 -22.03 48.88
N VAL A 211 9.81 -23.00 49.79
CA VAL A 211 8.91 -24.15 49.57
C VAL A 211 7.46 -23.68 49.37
N PHE A 212 6.98 -22.71 50.18
CA PHE A 212 5.64 -22.14 50.01
C PHE A 212 5.48 -21.41 48.66
N CYS A 213 6.48 -20.64 48.23
CA CYS A 213 6.49 -20.00 46.92
C CYS A 213 6.49 -21.03 45.77
N LEU A 214 7.30 -22.09 45.86
CA LEU A 214 7.34 -23.16 44.85
C LEU A 214 6.01 -23.93 44.79
N LEU A 215 5.42 -24.28 45.94
CA LEU A 215 4.09 -24.91 46.00
C LEU A 215 2.99 -23.98 45.49
N SER A 216 3.06 -22.68 45.79
CA SER A 216 2.13 -21.68 45.26
C SER A 216 2.26 -21.52 43.74
N MET A 217 3.48 -21.51 43.20
CA MET A 217 3.70 -21.49 41.74
C MET A 217 3.26 -22.80 41.08
N ALA A 218 3.51 -23.96 41.70
CA ALA A 218 3.03 -25.25 41.19
C ALA A 218 1.49 -25.33 41.22
N PHE A 219 0.85 -24.84 42.28
CA PHE A 219 -0.60 -24.76 42.39
C PHE A 219 -1.20 -23.77 41.37
N LEU A 220 -0.57 -22.60 41.17
CA LEU A 220 -0.98 -21.65 40.13
C LEU A 220 -0.78 -22.23 38.73
N ALA A 221 0.33 -22.91 38.45
CA ALA A 221 0.57 -23.56 37.17
C ALA A 221 -0.45 -24.68 36.92
N TYR A 222 -0.72 -25.52 37.92
CA TYR A 222 -1.76 -26.55 37.86
C TYR A 222 -3.15 -25.94 37.65
N TYR A 223 -3.51 -24.90 38.41
CA TYR A 223 -4.82 -24.25 38.32
C TYR A 223 -4.99 -23.49 36.99
N VAL A 224 -3.94 -22.89 36.43
CA VAL A 224 -3.97 -22.25 35.10
C VAL A 224 -4.03 -23.30 33.98
N SER A 225 -3.40 -24.47 34.16
CA SER A 225 -3.42 -25.55 33.17
C SER A 225 -4.73 -26.36 33.17
N ASN A 226 -5.32 -26.59 34.35
CA ASN A 226 -6.52 -27.43 34.53
C ASN A 226 -7.81 -26.66 34.84
N SER A 227 -7.79 -25.33 34.97
CA SER A 227 -9.05 -24.57 35.02
C SER A 227 -9.74 -24.69 33.65
N PRO A 228 -11.01 -25.13 33.59
CA PRO A 228 -11.76 -25.00 32.35
C PRO A 228 -11.86 -23.51 32.03
N LYS A 229 -11.23 -23.09 30.92
CA LYS A 229 -11.61 -21.81 30.28
C LYS A 229 -13.12 -21.86 30.09
N ILE A 230 -13.85 -20.96 30.74
CA ILE A 230 -15.29 -20.84 30.52
C ILE A 230 -15.45 -20.55 29.03
N LYS A 231 -15.96 -21.52 28.28
CA LYS A 231 -16.26 -21.34 26.86
C LYS A 231 -17.43 -20.36 26.78
N GLU A 232 -17.10 -19.09 26.57
CA GLU A 232 -18.09 -18.10 26.20
C GLU A 232 -18.75 -18.55 24.88
N ALA A 233 -20.04 -18.24 24.72
CA ALA A 233 -20.74 -18.59 23.49
C ALA A 233 -20.18 -17.76 22.32
N PRO A 234 -20.07 -18.34 21.10
CA PRO A 234 -19.66 -17.59 19.92
C PRO A 234 -20.50 -16.31 19.72
N PRO A 235 -19.90 -15.20 19.25
CA PRO A 235 -20.62 -13.95 19.05
C PRO A 235 -21.78 -14.12 18.07
N LEU A 236 -22.96 -13.64 18.46
CA LEU A 236 -24.15 -13.65 17.62
C LEU A 236 -24.11 -12.47 16.64
N PRO A 237 -24.31 -12.69 15.32
CA PRO A 237 -24.39 -11.62 14.33
C PRO A 237 -25.40 -10.55 14.71
N PHE A 238 -25.20 -9.32 14.24
CA PHE A 238 -26.13 -8.22 14.50
C PHE A 238 -27.57 -8.57 14.08
N SER A 239 -28.53 -8.04 14.84
CA SER A 239 -29.95 -8.16 14.55
C SER A 239 -30.29 -7.57 13.19
N ASP A 240 -31.32 -8.13 12.54
CA ASP A 240 -31.82 -7.59 11.28
C ASP A 240 -32.36 -6.16 11.46
N CYS A 241 -32.32 -5.40 10.37
CA CYS A 241 -32.89 -4.06 10.28
C CYS A 241 -34.32 -4.01 10.83
N GLY A 242 -34.54 -3.22 11.89
CA GLY A 242 -35.87 -2.86 12.34
C GLY A 242 -36.79 -3.99 12.81
N ALA A 243 -36.35 -4.85 13.73
CA ALA A 243 -37.31 -5.46 14.67
C ALA A 243 -37.85 -4.35 15.61
N ALA A 244 -38.89 -3.63 15.19
CA ALA A 244 -39.59 -2.70 16.05
C ALA A 244 -40.11 -3.45 17.28
N ALA A 245 -39.76 -2.99 18.48
CA ALA A 245 -40.30 -3.57 19.71
C ALA A 245 -41.83 -3.51 19.66
N PRO A 246 -42.55 -4.64 19.88
CA PRO A 246 -44.01 -4.68 19.76
C PRO A 246 -44.66 -3.96 20.96
N GLY A 247 -44.73 -2.63 20.87
CA GLY A 247 -45.15 -1.77 21.99
C GLY A 247 -44.73 -0.30 21.85
N GLY A 248 -44.89 0.30 20.67
CA GLY A 248 -44.62 1.73 20.44
C GLY A 248 -45.69 2.36 19.56
N GLY A 249 -46.57 3.17 20.15
CA GLY A 249 -47.68 3.80 19.44
C GLY A 249 -47.24 4.75 18.32
N GLN A 250 -48.13 4.94 17.34
CA GLN A 250 -47.93 5.82 16.19
C GLN A 250 -47.43 7.21 16.63
N ARG A 251 -46.17 7.53 16.29
CA ARG A 251 -45.67 8.91 16.35
C ARG A 251 -45.97 9.60 15.03
N ALA A 252 -46.58 10.78 15.11
CA ALA A 252 -46.95 11.58 13.96
C ALA A 252 -45.74 11.89 13.05
N PRO A 253 -45.94 12.01 11.73
CA PRO A 253 -44.86 12.33 10.81
C PRO A 253 -44.36 13.77 11.05
N LEU A 254 -43.08 13.90 11.43
CA LEU A 254 -42.38 15.19 11.49
C LEU A 254 -42.08 15.79 10.10
N PHE A 255 -42.30 15.01 9.04
CA PHE A 255 -42.20 15.45 7.66
C PHE A 255 -43.60 15.63 7.09
N LEU A 256 -43.96 16.87 6.79
CA LEU A 256 -45.08 17.15 5.88
C LEU A 256 -44.77 16.46 4.53
N PRO A 257 -45.78 15.89 3.84
CA PRO A 257 -45.56 15.40 2.48
C PRO A 257 -45.05 16.54 1.60
N ALA A 258 -44.06 16.24 0.76
CA ALA A 258 -43.46 17.23 -0.12
C ALA A 258 -44.55 17.95 -0.93
N GLN A 259 -44.61 19.27 -0.83
CA GLN A 259 -45.50 20.07 -1.66
C GLN A 259 -45.24 19.73 -3.13
N ALA A 260 -46.31 19.56 -3.91
CA ALA A 260 -46.28 19.21 -5.34
C ALA A 260 -45.84 20.40 -6.22
N GLY A 261 -44.71 21.00 -5.86
CA GLY A 261 -44.13 22.22 -6.42
C GLY A 261 -42.62 22.20 -6.31
N ARG A 262 -41.98 21.11 -6.76
CA ARG A 262 -40.53 21.13 -7.03
C ARG A 262 -40.28 22.21 -8.08
N ARG A 263 -39.80 23.38 -7.63
CA ARG A 263 -39.26 24.42 -8.51
C ARG A 263 -38.20 23.78 -9.42
N PHE A 264 -38.09 24.24 -10.66
CA PHE A 264 -37.09 23.74 -11.60
C PHE A 264 -35.67 24.03 -11.07
N ILE A 265 -35.09 23.06 -10.37
CA ILE A 265 -33.67 23.05 -10.03
C ILE A 265 -32.91 22.82 -11.33
N LYS A 266 -32.04 23.75 -11.71
CA LYS A 266 -31.17 23.59 -12.89
C LYS A 266 -30.32 22.34 -12.69
N ALA A 267 -30.39 21.41 -13.64
CA ALA A 267 -29.54 20.22 -13.62
C ALA A 267 -28.06 20.63 -13.65
N VAL A 268 -27.21 19.87 -12.95
CA VAL A 268 -25.76 20.08 -12.97
C VAL A 268 -25.22 19.73 -14.35
N ASP A 269 -25.03 20.75 -15.19
CA ASP A 269 -24.26 20.62 -16.43
C ASP A 269 -22.82 21.08 -16.17
N ASN A 270 -21.96 20.09 -15.94
CA ASN A 270 -20.52 20.26 -15.86
C ASN A 270 -19.81 19.60 -17.05
N SER A 271 -20.51 19.32 -18.17
CA SER A 271 -19.96 18.61 -19.33
C SER A 271 -18.68 19.25 -19.91
N ARG A 272 -18.56 20.57 -19.76
CA ARG A 272 -17.39 21.39 -20.13
C ARG A 272 -16.16 21.21 -19.22
N THR A 273 -16.24 20.41 -18.15
CA THR A 273 -15.14 20.18 -17.19
C THR A 273 -14.46 18.82 -17.35
N GLU A 274 -13.19 18.73 -16.93
CA GLU A 274 -12.55 17.44 -16.65
C GLU A 274 -13.07 16.79 -15.36
N PRO A 275 -13.20 15.45 -15.30
CA PRO A 275 -13.54 14.73 -14.09
C PRO A 275 -12.31 14.67 -13.15
N VAL A 276 -12.06 15.79 -12.47
CA VAL A 276 -11.03 15.99 -11.45
C VAL A 276 -11.62 16.79 -10.29
N VAL A 277 -11.28 16.43 -9.06
CA VAL A 277 -11.68 17.18 -7.85
C VAL A 277 -10.55 18.12 -7.42
N LEU A 278 -10.85 19.39 -7.18
CA LEU A 278 -9.93 20.33 -6.54
C LEU A 278 -10.18 20.31 -5.02
N VAL A 279 -9.17 19.94 -4.23
CA VAL A 279 -9.27 19.83 -2.77
C VAL A 279 -8.41 20.91 -2.12
N PHE A 280 -9.05 21.86 -1.45
CA PHE A 280 -8.39 22.89 -0.66
C PHE A 280 -8.24 22.45 0.80
N VAL A 281 -6.99 22.32 1.24
CA VAL A 281 -6.59 21.93 2.60
C VAL A 281 -5.95 23.09 3.36
N GLU A 282 -6.03 23.13 4.69
CA GLU A 282 -5.29 24.11 5.50
C GLU A 282 -3.80 23.77 5.59
N SER A 283 -3.47 22.47 5.53
CA SER A 283 -2.10 21.98 5.34
C SER A 283 -2.10 20.59 4.72
N ILE A 284 -0.98 20.20 4.10
CA ILE A 284 -0.77 18.83 3.56
C ILE A 284 -0.80 17.73 4.64
N TYR A 285 -0.77 18.11 5.92
CA TYR A 285 -0.83 17.21 7.08
C TYR A 285 -2.18 17.22 7.79
N SER A 286 -3.17 17.95 7.25
CA SER A 286 -4.52 18.00 7.83
C SER A 286 -5.19 16.63 7.81
N GLN A 287 -5.69 16.18 8.96
CA GLN A 287 -6.35 14.88 9.06
C GLN A 287 -7.59 14.80 8.15
N LEU A 288 -8.40 15.86 8.10
CA LEU A 288 -9.61 15.88 7.26
C LEU A 288 -9.24 15.88 5.77
N GLY A 289 -8.24 16.67 5.36
CA GLY A 289 -7.71 16.64 4.00
C GLY A 289 -7.21 15.25 3.59
N GLN A 290 -6.51 14.55 4.49
CA GLN A 290 -6.06 13.17 4.26
C GLN A 290 -7.22 12.16 4.20
N GLU A 291 -8.26 12.31 5.03
CA GLU A 291 -9.46 11.48 4.98
C GLU A 291 -10.26 11.70 3.67
N ILE A 292 -10.40 12.96 3.23
CA ILE A 292 -11.00 13.32 1.93
C ILE A 292 -10.22 12.67 0.78
N VAL A 293 -8.90 12.88 0.74
CA VAL A 293 -8.01 12.31 -0.30
C VAL A 293 -8.09 10.78 -0.30
N ALA A 294 -8.08 10.12 0.87
CA ALA A 294 -8.17 8.67 0.96
C ALA A 294 -9.49 8.11 0.37
N ILE A 295 -10.62 8.81 0.53
CA ILE A 295 -11.90 8.41 -0.07
C ILE A 295 -11.86 8.57 -1.61
N LEU A 296 -11.30 9.68 -2.10
CA LEU A 296 -11.14 9.92 -3.55
C LEU A 296 -10.21 8.89 -4.21
N GLU A 297 -9.08 8.58 -3.59
CA GLU A 297 -8.10 7.59 -4.05
C GLU A 297 -8.67 6.16 -4.08
N SER A 298 -9.43 5.79 -3.04
CA SER A 298 -10.13 4.49 -2.98
C SER A 298 -11.13 4.38 -4.14
N SER A 299 -11.92 5.43 -4.37
CA SER A 299 -12.94 5.52 -5.42
C SER A 299 -12.37 5.70 -6.85
N ARG A 300 -11.04 5.72 -7.01
CA ARG A 300 -10.33 6.01 -8.28
C ARG A 300 -10.60 7.40 -8.88
N PHE A 301 -11.07 8.36 -8.08
CA PHE A 301 -11.34 9.71 -8.56
C PHE A 301 -10.04 10.54 -8.64
N ARG A 302 -9.75 11.09 -9.83
CA ARG A 302 -8.63 12.01 -10.02
C ARG A 302 -8.86 13.26 -9.16
N HIS A 303 -7.82 13.71 -8.47
CA HIS A 303 -7.90 14.89 -7.63
C HIS A 303 -6.60 15.71 -7.72
N ARG A 304 -6.68 16.97 -7.31
CA ARG A 304 -5.55 17.86 -7.11
C ARG A 304 -5.73 18.53 -5.75
N THR A 305 -4.71 18.42 -4.90
CA THR A 305 -4.72 19.03 -3.56
C THR A 305 -3.90 20.30 -3.57
N GLU A 306 -4.47 21.38 -3.05
CA GLU A 306 -3.83 22.69 -2.93
C GLU A 306 -4.01 23.23 -1.51
N ILE A 307 -3.03 23.99 -1.01
CA ILE A 307 -3.20 24.70 0.27
C ILE A 307 -4.11 25.90 0.02
N ALA A 308 -5.17 26.04 0.82
CA ALA A 308 -6.17 27.10 0.67
C ALA A 308 -5.50 28.49 0.74
N PRO A 309 -5.54 29.30 -0.34
CA PRO A 309 -4.82 30.57 -0.38
C PRO A 309 -5.44 31.57 0.60
N GLY A 310 -4.65 32.07 1.55
CA GLY A 310 -5.04 33.18 2.42
C GLY A 310 -4.75 34.55 1.79
N LYS A 311 -3.60 34.65 1.11
CA LYS A 311 -3.23 35.70 0.16
C LYS A 311 -2.26 35.05 -0.84
N GLY A 312 -2.65 34.92 -2.10
CA GLY A 312 -1.87 34.24 -3.13
C GLY A 312 -2.75 33.85 -4.32
N ASP A 313 -2.11 33.42 -5.40
CA ASP A 313 -2.80 33.12 -6.65
C ASP A 313 -3.55 31.78 -6.57
N MET A 314 -4.79 31.77 -7.08
CA MET A 314 -5.55 30.53 -7.27
C MET A 314 -4.90 29.63 -8.34
N PRO A 315 -4.98 28.30 -8.21
CA PRO A 315 -4.54 27.39 -9.27
C PRO A 315 -5.34 27.63 -10.55
N THR A 316 -4.72 27.47 -11.72
CA THR A 316 -5.40 27.63 -13.01
C THR A 316 -6.66 26.77 -13.08
N LEU A 317 -7.83 27.41 -13.24
CA LEU A 317 -9.15 26.77 -13.23
C LEU A 317 -9.61 26.32 -14.63
N THR A 318 -9.10 26.96 -15.68
CA THR A 318 -9.45 26.68 -17.09
C THR A 318 -8.21 26.35 -17.92
N GLU A 319 -8.40 25.57 -18.99
CA GLU A 319 -7.37 25.25 -19.97
C GLU A 319 -8.05 25.08 -21.34
N ARG A 320 -7.69 25.93 -22.32
CA ARG A 320 -8.25 25.92 -23.69
C ARG A 320 -9.79 25.89 -23.70
N ASP A 321 -10.40 26.86 -23.00
CA ASP A 321 -11.86 27.05 -22.82
C ASP A 321 -12.64 25.88 -22.19
N ARG A 322 -11.92 24.96 -21.52
CA ARG A 322 -12.48 23.88 -20.70
C ARG A 322 -12.16 24.09 -19.23
N GLY A 323 -13.08 23.70 -18.35
CA GLY A 323 -12.85 23.71 -16.91
C GLY A 323 -11.98 22.53 -16.48
N ARG A 324 -10.99 22.76 -15.62
CA ARG A 324 -10.06 21.70 -15.17
C ARG A 324 -10.59 20.82 -14.04
N TYR A 325 -11.65 21.23 -13.36
CA TYR A 325 -12.20 20.54 -12.19
C TYR A 325 -13.73 20.43 -12.28
N ALA A 326 -14.29 19.28 -11.93
CA ALA A 326 -15.74 19.04 -11.90
C ALA A 326 -16.38 19.28 -10.51
N LEU A 327 -15.55 19.42 -9.47
CA LEU A 327 -15.95 19.60 -8.09
C LEU A 327 -14.85 20.36 -7.32
N VAL A 328 -15.24 21.25 -6.42
CA VAL A 328 -14.33 21.87 -5.44
C VAL A 328 -14.70 21.40 -4.04
N ILE A 329 -13.70 21.08 -3.22
CA ILE A 329 -13.87 20.66 -1.83
C ILE A 329 -13.02 21.56 -0.93
N TYR A 330 -13.62 22.16 0.10
CA TYR A 330 -12.93 22.88 1.16
C TYR A 330 -13.02 22.11 2.46
N GLU A 331 -11.87 21.67 3.01
CA GLU A 331 -11.84 21.06 4.36
C GLU A 331 -12.22 22.05 5.48
N ASN A 332 -12.17 23.35 5.18
CA ASN A 332 -12.71 24.40 6.02
C ASN A 332 -13.41 25.46 5.16
N ILE A 333 -14.74 25.51 5.21
CA ILE A 333 -15.58 26.46 4.47
C ILE A 333 -15.25 27.92 4.83
N LEU A 334 -14.66 28.18 6.01
CA LEU A 334 -14.21 29.53 6.37
C LEU A 334 -13.11 30.05 5.44
N LYS A 335 -12.33 29.19 4.77
CA LYS A 335 -11.36 29.63 3.76
C LYS A 335 -12.06 30.21 2.53
N TYR A 336 -13.11 29.55 2.04
CA TYR A 336 -13.89 29.99 0.88
C TYR A 336 -14.62 31.33 1.11
N VAL A 337 -15.16 31.58 2.31
CA VAL A 337 -15.88 32.85 2.61
C VAL A 337 -14.96 34.00 3.03
N ASN A 338 -13.68 33.71 3.31
CA ASN A 338 -12.66 34.70 3.66
C ASN A 338 -11.56 34.82 2.59
N LEU A 339 -11.76 34.26 1.38
CA LEU A 339 -11.00 34.66 0.20
C LEU A 339 -11.08 36.18 0.00
N ASP A 340 -10.02 36.77 -0.57
CA ASP A 340 -10.09 38.14 -1.08
C ASP A 340 -11.10 38.24 -2.23
N ALA A 341 -11.56 39.46 -2.49
CA ALA A 341 -12.65 39.70 -3.43
C ALA A 341 -12.35 39.23 -4.86
N TRP A 342 -11.08 39.24 -5.30
CA TRP A 342 -10.70 38.86 -6.66
C TRP A 342 -10.68 37.34 -6.84
N ASN A 343 -9.97 36.63 -5.95
CA ASN A 343 -9.97 35.15 -5.96
C ASN A 343 -11.37 34.59 -5.74
N ARG A 344 -12.19 35.27 -4.92
CA ARG A 344 -13.58 34.90 -4.66
C ARG A 344 -14.46 35.01 -5.92
N ASP A 345 -14.43 36.18 -6.58
CA ASP A 345 -15.17 36.44 -7.81
C ASP A 345 -14.74 35.50 -8.96
N LEU A 346 -13.42 35.25 -9.10
CA LEU A 346 -12.88 34.30 -10.07
C LEU A 346 -13.44 32.88 -9.87
N LEU A 347 -13.44 32.38 -8.63
CA LEU A 347 -13.93 31.05 -8.32
C LEU A 347 -15.44 30.94 -8.47
N ASP A 348 -16.21 31.94 -8.02
CA ASP A 348 -17.67 31.91 -8.13
C ASP A 348 -18.12 31.99 -9.60
N LYS A 349 -17.47 32.84 -10.42
CA LYS A 349 -17.69 32.87 -11.88
C LYS A 349 -17.39 31.51 -12.53
N TYR A 350 -16.28 30.88 -12.16
CA TYR A 350 -15.94 29.55 -12.64
C TYR A 350 -17.02 28.52 -12.27
N CYS A 351 -17.49 28.53 -11.02
CA CYS A 351 -18.54 27.62 -10.55
C CYS A 351 -19.87 27.82 -11.30
N VAL A 352 -20.27 29.06 -11.56
CA VAL A 352 -21.51 29.38 -12.30
C VAL A 352 -21.40 29.06 -13.80
N GLU A 353 -20.27 29.36 -14.44
CA GLU A 353 -20.08 29.16 -15.89
C GLU A 353 -19.91 27.67 -16.27
N TYR A 354 -19.23 26.89 -15.43
CA TYR A 354 -18.92 25.47 -15.66
C TYR A 354 -19.76 24.50 -14.84
N GLY A 355 -20.77 24.99 -14.10
CA GLY A 355 -21.67 24.15 -13.29
C GLY A 355 -20.98 23.36 -12.19
N VAL A 356 -19.94 23.92 -11.56
CA VAL A 356 -19.11 23.23 -10.56
C VAL A 356 -19.68 23.47 -9.17
N GLY A 357 -20.03 22.38 -8.48
CA GLY A 357 -20.50 22.41 -7.10
C GLY A 357 -19.36 22.49 -6.07
N ILE A 358 -19.73 22.79 -4.82
CA ILE A 358 -18.77 22.89 -3.70
C ILE A 358 -19.17 22.00 -2.52
N VAL A 359 -18.26 21.15 -2.03
CA VAL A 359 -18.39 20.53 -0.70
C VAL A 359 -17.62 21.36 0.32
N GLY A 360 -18.24 21.67 1.46
CA GLY A 360 -17.63 22.43 2.54
C GLY A 360 -17.77 21.74 3.88
N PHE A 361 -16.70 21.74 4.68
CA PHE A 361 -16.74 21.29 6.06
C PHE A 361 -16.60 22.48 7.02
N PHE A 362 -17.34 22.46 8.12
CA PHE A 362 -17.14 23.34 9.26
C PHE A 362 -17.09 22.49 10.51
N LYS A 363 -15.95 22.47 11.19
CA LYS A 363 -15.76 21.83 12.49
C LYS A 363 -15.54 22.92 13.53
N ALA A 364 -16.30 22.87 14.63
CA ALA A 364 -16.13 23.84 15.71
C ALA A 364 -14.83 23.62 16.48
N ASN A 365 -14.36 24.67 17.12
CA ASN A 365 -13.23 24.67 18.04
C ASN A 365 -13.53 25.60 19.24
N GLU A 366 -12.64 25.64 20.22
CA GLU A 366 -12.80 26.45 21.45
C GLU A 366 -12.99 27.95 21.18
N ASN A 367 -12.46 28.46 20.05
CA ASN A 367 -12.58 29.86 19.63
C ASN A 367 -13.80 30.13 18.73
N SER A 368 -14.61 29.11 18.43
CA SER A 368 -15.78 29.24 17.57
C SER A 368 -16.94 29.89 18.31
N LEU A 369 -17.53 30.93 17.71
CA LEU A 369 -18.72 31.58 18.26
C LEU A 369 -19.87 30.57 18.39
N LEU A 370 -20.55 30.60 19.54
CA LEU A 370 -21.71 29.75 19.85
C LEU A 370 -22.80 29.86 18.79
N SER A 371 -23.04 31.06 18.26
CA SER A 371 -23.91 31.31 17.11
C SER A 371 -23.30 32.41 16.23
N ALA A 372 -23.23 32.18 14.92
CA ALA A 372 -22.76 33.17 13.96
C ALA A 372 -23.38 32.97 12.56
N GLN A 373 -23.63 34.06 11.84
CA GLN A 373 -24.00 33.97 10.43
C GLN A 373 -22.76 33.69 9.57
N LEU A 374 -22.85 32.74 8.64
CA LEU A 374 -21.81 32.51 7.65
C LEU A 374 -21.74 33.72 6.70
N LYS A 375 -20.61 34.43 6.71
CA LYS A 375 -20.39 35.67 5.97
C LYS A 375 -20.78 35.54 4.49
N GLY A 376 -21.73 36.37 4.04
CA GLY A 376 -22.22 36.40 2.67
C GLY A 376 -23.39 35.44 2.37
N PHE A 377 -23.83 34.64 3.34
CA PHE A 377 -24.87 33.63 3.17
C PHE A 377 -26.03 33.81 4.16
N PRO A 378 -27.28 33.52 3.78
CA PRO A 378 -28.42 33.49 4.70
C PRO A 378 -28.43 32.19 5.52
N LEU A 379 -27.32 31.85 6.17
CA LEU A 379 -27.09 30.60 6.89
C LEU A 379 -26.42 30.88 8.24
N TYR A 380 -27.00 30.38 9.32
CA TYR A 380 -26.47 30.49 10.68
C TYR A 380 -25.85 29.17 11.12
N LEU A 381 -24.70 29.27 11.77
CA LEU A 381 -23.93 28.19 12.38
C LEU A 381 -24.12 28.28 13.89
N HIS A 382 -24.58 27.20 14.53
CA HIS A 382 -24.56 27.07 15.99
C HIS A 382 -23.58 25.97 16.39
N SER A 383 -22.56 26.32 17.18
CA SER A 383 -21.32 25.53 17.33
C SER A 383 -21.12 24.97 18.73
N ASN A 384 -20.19 24.01 18.87
CA ASN A 384 -19.82 23.37 20.14
C ASN A 384 -21.02 22.68 20.84
N LEU A 385 -21.81 21.93 20.06
CA LEU A 385 -22.98 21.21 20.55
C LEU A 385 -22.70 19.72 20.75
N GLY A 386 -23.16 19.20 21.90
CA GLY A 386 -23.28 17.77 22.13
C GLY A 386 -24.56 17.21 21.48
N LEU A 387 -24.41 16.30 20.51
CA LEU A 387 -25.54 15.77 19.73
C LEU A 387 -25.74 14.24 19.88
N ARG A 388 -26.95 13.77 19.56
CA ARG A 388 -27.39 12.37 19.66
C ARG A 388 -28.55 12.03 18.69
N ASP A 389 -28.82 10.74 18.53
CA ASP A 389 -29.98 10.15 17.83
C ASP A 389 -30.15 10.70 16.39
N TYR A 390 -29.31 10.22 15.47
CA TYR A 390 -29.17 10.72 14.11
C TYR A 390 -30.22 10.19 13.14
N ARG A 391 -30.71 11.04 12.24
CA ARG A 391 -31.71 10.69 11.21
C ARG A 391 -31.30 11.23 9.84
N ILE A 392 -31.52 10.42 8.81
CA ILE A 392 -31.36 10.80 7.41
C ILE A 392 -32.70 11.35 6.92
N ASN A 393 -32.71 12.48 6.19
CA ASN A 393 -33.92 13.00 5.57
C ASN A 393 -34.24 12.22 4.27
N PRO A 394 -35.30 11.40 4.20
CA PRO A 394 -35.62 10.61 3.00
C PRO A 394 -36.01 11.45 1.78
N ALA A 395 -36.34 12.73 1.96
CA ALA A 395 -36.66 13.64 0.86
C ALA A 395 -35.42 14.26 0.20
N ALA A 396 -34.22 14.11 0.78
CA ALA A 396 -33.01 14.76 0.28
C ALA A 396 -32.58 14.20 -1.09
N PRO A 397 -32.58 15.01 -2.17
CA PRO A 397 -32.32 14.56 -3.55
C PRO A 397 -30.88 14.09 -3.81
N LEU A 398 -29.91 14.39 -2.94
CA LEU A 398 -28.54 13.90 -3.10
C LEU A 398 -28.38 12.40 -2.78
N LEU A 399 -29.32 11.81 -2.04
CA LEU A 399 -29.19 10.42 -1.56
C LEU A 399 -29.22 9.44 -2.74
N TYR A 400 -28.19 8.61 -2.84
CA TYR A 400 -28.03 7.65 -3.93
C TYR A 400 -27.54 6.30 -3.41
N VAL A 401 -26.35 6.27 -2.79
CA VAL A 401 -25.84 5.12 -2.04
C VAL A 401 -26.52 5.03 -0.68
N THR A 402 -26.78 6.16 -0.01
CA THR A 402 -27.38 6.19 1.34
C THR A 402 -28.85 5.74 1.32
N ARG A 403 -29.25 4.93 2.31
CA ARG A 403 -30.64 4.52 2.54
C ARG A 403 -31.20 5.20 3.79
N ALA A 404 -32.35 5.87 3.66
CA ALA A 404 -32.92 6.73 4.70
C ALA A 404 -33.98 6.03 5.59
N ASN A 405 -33.71 4.79 6.02
CA ASN A 405 -34.70 3.95 6.70
C ASN A 405 -34.54 3.87 8.24
N GLU A 406 -33.38 4.23 8.79
CA GLU A 406 -33.05 3.99 10.20
C GLU A 406 -32.65 5.26 10.97
N VAL A 407 -32.70 5.16 12.30
CA VAL A 407 -32.19 6.17 13.25
C VAL A 407 -30.98 5.59 13.96
N GLU A 408 -29.81 6.18 13.80
CA GLU A 408 -28.60 5.77 14.54
C GLU A 408 -28.73 6.32 15.97
N GLN A 409 -29.15 5.46 16.89
CA GLN A 409 -29.42 5.83 18.27
C GLN A 409 -28.15 5.97 19.10
N GLY A 410 -28.14 6.93 20.02
CA GLY A 410 -27.04 7.16 20.96
C GLY A 410 -26.28 8.47 20.71
N PRO A 411 -25.25 8.73 21.52
CA PRO A 411 -24.45 9.95 21.44
C PRO A 411 -23.50 9.93 20.23
N LEU A 412 -23.30 11.09 19.61
CA LEU A 412 -22.24 11.26 18.63
C LEU A 412 -20.85 11.37 19.28
N PRO A 413 -19.77 11.09 18.52
CA PRO A 413 -18.40 11.37 18.95
C PRO A 413 -18.20 12.85 19.25
N GLY A 414 -17.74 13.18 20.47
CA GLY A 414 -17.44 14.56 20.88
C GLY A 414 -18.66 15.46 21.11
N ASP A 415 -18.34 16.74 21.33
CA ASP A 415 -19.28 17.84 21.57
C ASP A 415 -18.89 19.08 20.73
N ASP A 416 -18.05 18.89 19.70
CA ASP A 416 -17.52 19.91 18.78
C ASP A 416 -18.35 20.05 17.49
N TRP A 417 -19.64 19.69 17.56
CA TRP A 417 -20.54 19.71 16.42
C TRP A 417 -21.10 21.10 16.17
N THR A 418 -21.32 21.37 14.88
CA THR A 418 -22.07 22.53 14.40
C THR A 418 -23.37 22.09 13.75
N VAL A 419 -24.44 22.85 13.99
CA VAL A 419 -25.72 22.71 13.29
C VAL A 419 -26.02 23.96 12.46
N PHE A 420 -26.70 23.73 11.36
CA PHE A 420 -27.09 24.76 10.39
C PHE A 420 -28.55 25.18 10.61
N GLN A 421 -28.81 26.48 10.56
CA GLN A 421 -30.15 27.04 10.57
C GLN A 421 -30.27 28.10 9.47
N SER A 422 -31.35 28.05 8.69
CA SER A 422 -31.67 29.07 7.68
C SER A 422 -33.17 29.24 7.56
N ASN A 423 -33.59 30.46 7.22
CA ASN A 423 -34.95 30.79 6.81
C ASN A 423 -35.07 30.88 5.27
N HIS A 424 -33.99 30.62 4.52
CA HIS A 424 -33.94 30.74 3.06
C HIS A 424 -34.16 29.39 2.38
N SER A 425 -35.08 29.32 1.42
CA SER A 425 -35.51 28.07 0.76
C SER A 425 -34.46 27.38 -0.14
N THR A 426 -33.20 27.86 -0.15
CA THR A 426 -32.10 27.18 -0.84
C THR A 426 -31.51 26.03 -0.01
N TYR A 427 -31.64 26.10 1.32
CA TYR A 427 -31.04 25.12 2.22
C TYR A 427 -32.05 24.05 2.62
N GLU A 428 -31.74 22.79 2.32
CA GLU A 428 -32.53 21.64 2.75
C GLU A 428 -31.68 20.73 3.67
N PRO A 429 -32.25 20.19 4.76
CA PRO A 429 -31.53 19.30 5.67
C PRO A 429 -31.33 17.92 5.04
N VAL A 430 -30.13 17.36 5.20
CA VAL A 430 -29.75 16.02 4.73
C VAL A 430 -29.62 15.06 5.90
N LEU A 431 -28.87 15.46 6.92
CA LEU A 431 -28.76 14.76 8.21
C LEU A 431 -29.29 15.65 9.34
N LEU A 432 -30.00 15.04 10.28
CA LEU A 432 -30.69 15.67 11.40
C LEU A 432 -30.30 15.00 12.72
N ALA A 433 -30.14 15.80 13.78
CA ALA A 433 -29.69 15.34 15.09
C ALA A 433 -30.46 16.00 16.24
N SER A 434 -30.56 15.34 17.39
CA SER A 434 -31.10 15.93 18.63
C SER A 434 -29.97 16.39 19.55
N THR A 435 -30.19 17.43 20.37
CA THR A 435 -29.24 17.84 21.41
C THR A 435 -29.14 16.80 22.55
N LYS A 436 -27.98 16.71 23.21
CA LYS A 436 -27.78 15.89 24.42
C LYS A 436 -28.49 16.50 25.63
N SER A 437 -28.48 17.83 25.76
CA SER A 437 -29.14 18.61 26.81
C SER A 437 -30.50 19.17 26.36
N SER A 438 -31.34 19.56 27.32
CA SER A 438 -32.58 20.32 27.07
C SER A 438 -32.36 21.83 27.00
N GLU A 439 -31.14 22.25 26.64
CA GLU A 439 -30.82 23.67 26.47
C GLU A 439 -31.50 24.17 25.19
N SER A 440 -32.46 25.07 25.37
CA SER A 440 -33.11 25.75 24.27
C SER A 440 -32.10 26.63 23.54
N LEU A 441 -31.74 26.25 22.32
CA LEU A 441 -31.21 27.21 21.34
C LEU A 441 -32.15 28.42 21.31
N PRO A 442 -31.65 29.67 21.30
CA PRO A 442 -32.51 30.83 21.30
C PRO A 442 -33.46 30.76 20.09
N HIS A 443 -34.76 30.82 20.37
CA HIS A 443 -35.91 30.61 19.44
C HIS A 443 -36.34 29.16 19.14
N ALA A 444 -35.77 28.13 19.78
CA ALA A 444 -36.30 26.76 19.72
C ALA A 444 -37.40 26.53 20.77
N GLY A 445 -38.60 26.14 20.31
CA GLY A 445 -39.74 25.80 21.18
C GLY A 445 -39.55 24.49 21.99
N PRO A 446 -40.45 24.18 22.93
CA PRO A 446 -40.23 23.18 24.01
C PRO A 446 -40.27 21.69 23.60
N GLN A 447 -40.01 21.36 22.33
CA GLN A 447 -39.77 19.98 21.91
C GLN A 447 -38.27 19.74 21.69
N ARG A 448 -37.82 18.48 21.75
CA ARG A 448 -36.47 18.09 21.28
C ARG A 448 -36.39 18.31 19.77
N ALA A 449 -36.03 19.52 19.37
CA ALA A 449 -35.89 19.90 17.98
C ALA A 449 -34.79 19.08 17.30
N ALA A 450 -35.03 18.69 16.06
CA ALA A 450 -34.04 18.05 15.22
C ALA A 450 -33.31 19.14 14.42
N HIS A 451 -32.00 19.21 14.57
CA HIS A 451 -31.15 20.24 13.97
C HIS A 451 -30.34 19.68 12.82
N ALA A 452 -30.18 20.45 11.75
CA ALA A 452 -29.49 20.01 10.55
C ALA A 452 -27.97 20.01 10.77
N THR A 453 -27.33 18.84 10.66
CA THR A 453 -25.87 18.69 10.77
C THR A 453 -25.18 18.52 9.43
N VAL A 454 -25.95 18.20 8.39
CA VAL A 454 -25.55 18.33 6.99
C VAL A 454 -26.69 19.01 6.25
N VAL A 455 -26.38 20.04 5.48
CA VAL A 455 -27.35 20.73 4.61
C VAL A 455 -26.86 20.71 3.16
N GLN A 456 -27.80 20.64 2.24
CA GLN A 456 -27.56 20.93 0.83
C GLN A 456 -28.04 22.35 0.50
N ASP A 457 -27.27 23.05 -0.32
CA ASP A 457 -27.61 24.33 -0.91
C ASP A 457 -27.97 24.10 -2.39
N LEU A 458 -29.21 24.40 -2.75
CA LEU A 458 -29.73 24.27 -4.10
C LEU A 458 -29.20 25.35 -5.08
N GLY A 459 -28.39 26.30 -4.59
CA GLY A 459 -27.84 27.40 -5.40
C GLY A 459 -28.86 28.47 -5.78
N LEU A 460 -30.01 28.54 -5.09
CA LEU A 460 -31.06 29.54 -5.38
C LEU A 460 -30.68 30.96 -4.92
N HIS A 461 -29.61 31.12 -4.16
CA HIS A 461 -29.11 32.41 -3.68
C HIS A 461 -28.10 33.06 -4.65
N ASP A 462 -27.16 32.27 -5.19
CA ASP A 462 -26.00 32.76 -5.97
C ASP A 462 -25.64 31.90 -7.20
N GLY A 463 -26.45 30.90 -7.53
CA GLY A 463 -26.26 30.01 -8.67
C GLY A 463 -25.33 28.82 -8.44
N ILE A 464 -24.73 28.67 -7.24
CA ILE A 464 -23.74 27.62 -6.95
C ILE A 464 -24.34 26.59 -5.98
N GLN A 465 -24.38 25.31 -6.41
CA GLN A 465 -24.85 24.22 -5.55
C GLN A 465 -23.77 23.77 -4.57
N ARG A 466 -24.17 23.47 -3.32
CA ARG A 466 -23.22 23.09 -2.27
C ARG A 466 -23.75 21.98 -1.36
N VAL A 467 -22.85 21.29 -0.68
CA VAL A 467 -23.18 20.43 0.47
C VAL A 467 -22.25 20.79 1.63
N LEU A 468 -22.82 21.11 2.78
CA LEU A 468 -22.11 21.62 3.95
C LEU A 468 -22.25 20.65 5.13
N PHE A 469 -21.11 20.28 5.72
CA PHE A 469 -21.01 19.34 6.85
C PHE A 469 -20.62 20.08 8.14
N GLY A 470 -21.38 19.86 9.22
CA GLY A 470 -21.20 20.51 10.53
C GLY A 470 -20.21 19.80 11.47
N ASN A 471 -19.44 18.85 10.96
CA ASN A 471 -18.23 18.30 11.60
C ASN A 471 -17.39 17.62 10.49
N ASN A 472 -16.23 17.07 10.85
CA ASN A 472 -15.35 16.32 9.96
C ASN A 472 -15.93 14.95 9.52
N LEU A 473 -15.12 14.14 8.84
CA LEU A 473 -15.49 12.80 8.37
C LEU A 473 -15.28 11.68 9.42
N SER A 474 -15.00 12.00 10.69
CA SER A 474 -14.77 10.97 11.72
C SER A 474 -15.99 10.09 12.00
N PHE A 475 -17.20 10.61 11.77
CA PHE A 475 -18.45 9.87 11.88
C PHE A 475 -18.83 9.19 10.57
N TRP A 476 -19.20 7.91 10.62
CA TRP A 476 -19.35 7.08 9.42
C TRP A 476 -20.50 7.51 8.49
N LEU A 477 -21.60 8.06 9.01
CA LEU A 477 -22.68 8.63 8.18
C LEU A 477 -22.21 9.87 7.40
N HIS A 478 -21.25 10.65 7.92
CA HIS A 478 -20.64 11.73 7.15
C HIS A 478 -19.84 11.18 5.97
N LYS A 479 -19.08 10.09 6.14
CA LYS A 479 -18.38 9.41 5.04
C LYS A 479 -19.35 8.92 3.96
N LEU A 480 -20.48 8.33 4.38
CA LEU A 480 -21.50 7.82 3.47
C LEU A 480 -22.20 8.95 2.68
N VAL A 481 -22.65 10.01 3.37
CA VAL A 481 -23.28 11.17 2.72
C VAL A 481 -22.28 11.99 1.90
N PHE A 482 -20.99 11.96 2.23
CA PHE A 482 -19.93 12.60 1.43
C PHE A 482 -19.75 11.95 0.05
N VAL A 483 -19.85 10.61 -0.04
CA VAL A 483 -19.86 9.89 -1.33
C VAL A 483 -21.06 10.31 -2.17
N ASP A 484 -22.24 10.43 -1.56
CA ASP A 484 -23.46 10.92 -2.22
C ASP A 484 -23.36 12.39 -2.64
N ALA A 485 -22.73 13.25 -1.83
CA ALA A 485 -22.49 14.65 -2.16
C ALA A 485 -21.59 14.82 -3.40
N ILE A 486 -20.53 14.01 -3.52
CA ILE A 486 -19.67 13.98 -4.72
C ILE A 486 -20.49 13.53 -5.93
N ALA A 487 -21.28 12.47 -5.81
CA ALA A 487 -22.11 11.96 -6.90
C ALA A 487 -23.17 12.99 -7.35
N TYR A 488 -23.84 13.67 -6.41
CA TYR A 488 -24.85 14.68 -6.68
C TYR A 488 -24.27 15.91 -7.36
N LEU A 489 -23.26 16.56 -6.75
CA LEU A 489 -22.66 17.81 -7.25
C LEU A 489 -21.85 17.63 -8.55
N THR A 490 -21.62 16.39 -9.00
CA THR A 490 -20.93 16.10 -10.27
C THR A 490 -21.85 15.58 -11.38
N GLY A 491 -23.17 15.56 -11.18
CA GLY A 491 -24.10 14.97 -12.15
C GLY A 491 -23.86 13.47 -12.36
N LYS A 492 -23.39 12.78 -11.32
CA LYS A 492 -22.93 11.38 -11.29
C LYS A 492 -21.72 11.04 -12.18
N ARG A 493 -20.95 12.04 -12.66
CA ARG A 493 -19.70 11.78 -13.39
C ARG A 493 -18.57 11.27 -12.50
N LEU A 494 -18.55 11.64 -11.22
CA LEU A 494 -17.69 11.04 -10.20
C LEU A 494 -18.57 10.21 -9.27
N CYS A 495 -18.94 9.01 -9.72
CA CYS A 495 -19.87 8.14 -9.03
C CYS A 495 -19.56 6.66 -9.32
N LEU A 496 -19.68 5.81 -8.31
CA LEU A 496 -19.59 4.36 -8.47
C LEU A 496 -20.99 3.77 -8.75
N SER A 497 -21.04 2.62 -9.42
CA SER A 497 -22.28 1.82 -9.53
C SER A 497 -22.84 1.48 -8.15
N LEU A 498 -24.13 1.10 -8.05
CA LEU A 498 -24.67 0.49 -6.83
C LEU A 498 -24.31 -1.01 -6.70
N GLU A 499 -23.80 -1.65 -7.74
CA GLU A 499 -23.36 -3.05 -7.67
C GLU A 499 -22.08 -3.19 -6.83
N ARG A 500 -22.02 -4.21 -5.98
CA ARG A 500 -20.81 -4.61 -5.25
C ARG A 500 -20.63 -6.11 -5.36
N TYR A 501 -19.41 -6.52 -5.70
CA TYR A 501 -19.05 -7.93 -5.82
C TYR A 501 -18.18 -8.35 -4.64
N LEU A 502 -18.63 -9.37 -3.91
CA LEU A 502 -17.98 -9.89 -2.73
C LEU A 502 -17.54 -11.34 -2.97
N LEU A 503 -16.27 -11.62 -2.69
CA LEU A 503 -15.71 -12.97 -2.63
C LEU A 503 -14.99 -13.13 -1.28
N VAL A 504 -15.23 -14.25 -0.61
CA VAL A 504 -14.55 -14.59 0.65
C VAL A 504 -13.73 -15.85 0.41
N ASP A 505 -12.42 -15.66 0.36
CA ASP A 505 -11.45 -16.73 0.23
C ASP A 505 -11.01 -17.18 1.64
N VAL A 506 -11.07 -18.48 1.89
CA VAL A 506 -10.64 -19.14 3.12
C VAL A 506 -9.38 -19.94 2.82
N ASP A 507 -8.22 -19.36 3.12
CA ASP A 507 -6.92 -20.01 2.96
C ASP A 507 -6.70 -21.05 4.07
N ASP A 508 -5.57 -21.77 4.00
CA ASP A 508 -5.12 -22.72 5.03
C ASP A 508 -6.08 -23.89 5.32
N ILE A 509 -6.92 -24.30 4.37
CA ILE A 509 -7.74 -25.51 4.51
C ILE A 509 -6.81 -26.73 4.63
N PHE A 510 -7.06 -27.49 5.70
CA PHE A 510 -6.22 -28.54 6.27
C PHE A 510 -4.91 -28.09 6.94
N VAL A 511 -4.42 -26.85 6.82
CA VAL A 511 -3.10 -26.44 7.34
C VAL A 511 -3.10 -26.12 8.85
N GLY A 512 -4.25 -25.75 9.42
CA GLY A 512 -4.36 -25.24 10.80
C GLY A 512 -3.77 -26.16 11.87
N LYS A 513 -3.13 -25.57 12.89
CA LYS A 513 -2.56 -26.32 14.03
C LYS A 513 -3.67 -26.98 14.85
N GLU A 514 -3.35 -28.09 15.52
CA GLU A 514 -4.22 -28.75 16.51
C GLU A 514 -4.83 -27.74 17.50
N GLY A 515 -6.14 -27.86 17.76
CA GLY A 515 -6.91 -26.94 18.60
C GLY A 515 -7.39 -25.66 17.88
N THR A 516 -6.97 -25.43 16.64
CA THR A 516 -7.39 -24.27 15.82
C THR A 516 -8.20 -24.67 14.58
N ARG A 517 -8.43 -25.98 14.35
CA ARG A 517 -9.12 -26.45 13.15
C ARG A 517 -10.64 -26.43 13.32
N MET A 518 -11.36 -26.50 12.20
CA MET A 518 -12.81 -26.63 12.20
C MET A 518 -13.23 -28.02 12.66
N LYS A 519 -14.24 -28.10 13.53
CA LYS A 519 -14.92 -29.34 13.91
C LYS A 519 -16.17 -29.53 13.06
N VAL A 520 -16.81 -30.70 13.13
CA VAL A 520 -18.08 -30.99 12.41
C VAL A 520 -19.11 -29.87 12.61
N SER A 521 -19.31 -29.40 13.85
CA SER A 521 -20.26 -28.34 14.18
C SER A 521 -19.87 -26.96 13.64
N ASP A 522 -18.60 -26.73 13.30
CA ASP A 522 -18.11 -25.50 12.66
C ASP A 522 -18.36 -25.55 11.15
N VAL A 523 -18.17 -26.72 10.52
CA VAL A 523 -18.51 -26.95 9.11
C VAL A 523 -20.02 -26.86 8.87
N GLU A 524 -20.84 -27.38 9.80
CA GLU A 524 -22.29 -27.17 9.79
C GLU A 524 -22.65 -25.68 9.90
N ALA A 525 -21.96 -24.92 10.75
CA ALA A 525 -22.17 -23.47 10.86
C ALA A 525 -21.76 -22.72 9.58
N LEU A 526 -20.64 -23.11 8.95
CA LEU A 526 -20.17 -22.58 7.68
C LEU A 526 -21.21 -22.78 6.56
N LEU A 527 -21.77 -23.99 6.44
CA LEU A 527 -22.84 -24.30 5.48
C LEU A 527 -24.13 -23.52 5.78
N ASN A 528 -24.53 -23.44 7.05
CA ASN A 528 -25.73 -22.71 7.46
C ASN A 528 -25.61 -21.20 7.21
N THR A 529 -24.49 -20.57 7.57
CA THR A 529 -24.24 -19.16 7.28
C THR A 529 -24.04 -18.90 5.79
N GLN A 530 -23.44 -19.81 5.02
CA GLN A 530 -23.42 -19.71 3.55
C GLN A 530 -24.84 -19.65 2.97
N ASN A 531 -25.74 -20.52 3.42
CA ASN A 531 -27.12 -20.55 2.93
C ASN A 531 -27.94 -19.33 3.38
N LYS A 532 -27.70 -18.79 4.58
CA LYS A 532 -28.24 -17.47 4.97
C LYS A 532 -27.70 -16.35 4.08
N LEU A 533 -26.38 -16.30 3.85
CA LEU A 533 -25.76 -15.26 3.02
C LEU A 533 -26.26 -15.33 1.57
N ARG A 534 -26.58 -16.51 1.03
CA ARG A 534 -27.24 -16.67 -0.29
C ARG A 534 -28.59 -15.97 -0.40
N THR A 535 -29.33 -15.72 0.69
CA THR A 535 -30.59 -14.95 0.64
C THR A 535 -30.37 -13.43 0.62
N LEU A 536 -29.19 -12.97 1.03
CA LEU A 536 -28.81 -11.55 1.12
C LEU A 536 -27.85 -11.11 0.00
N VAL A 537 -27.06 -12.04 -0.52
CA VAL A 537 -26.01 -11.88 -1.53
C VAL A 537 -26.18 -13.02 -2.54
N PRO A 538 -26.76 -12.79 -3.72
CA PRO A 538 -26.99 -13.84 -4.71
C PRO A 538 -25.70 -14.58 -5.07
N ASN A 539 -25.82 -15.91 -5.21
CA ASN A 539 -24.73 -16.86 -5.51
C ASN A 539 -23.58 -16.91 -4.49
N PHE A 540 -23.74 -16.34 -3.29
CA PHE A 540 -22.70 -16.37 -2.26
C PHE A 540 -22.21 -17.80 -1.98
N THR A 541 -20.90 -18.01 -2.12
CA THR A 541 -20.24 -19.29 -1.93
C THR A 541 -18.84 -19.02 -1.38
N PHE A 542 -18.47 -19.68 -0.28
CA PHE A 542 -17.12 -19.63 0.26
C PHE A 542 -16.16 -20.35 -0.68
N ASN A 543 -14.97 -19.79 -0.85
CA ASN A 543 -13.94 -20.29 -1.75
C ASN A 543 -12.78 -20.82 -0.90
N LEU A 544 -12.47 -22.11 -1.02
CA LEU A 544 -11.67 -22.86 -0.06
C LEU A 544 -10.27 -23.18 -0.61
N GLY A 545 -9.24 -22.62 0.00
CA GLY A 545 -7.83 -22.76 -0.38
C GLY A 545 -7.13 -23.89 0.36
N PHE A 546 -6.81 -24.99 -0.33
CA PHE A 546 -6.37 -26.23 0.35
C PHE A 546 -4.91 -26.63 0.09
N SER A 547 -4.29 -27.20 1.14
CA SER A 547 -3.00 -27.90 1.11
C SER A 547 -3.16 -29.34 1.59
N GLY A 548 -3.32 -30.29 0.67
CA GLY A 548 -3.70 -31.68 0.97
C GLY A 548 -2.74 -32.46 1.88
N LYS A 549 -1.48 -32.02 2.01
CA LYS A 549 -0.48 -32.68 2.88
C LYS A 549 -0.87 -32.75 4.35
N PHE A 550 -1.70 -31.81 4.79
CA PHE A 550 -2.09 -31.64 6.19
C PHE A 550 -3.52 -32.15 6.46
N TYR A 551 -4.09 -32.92 5.52
CA TYR A 551 -5.33 -33.66 5.75
C TYR A 551 -5.12 -34.70 6.86
N HIS A 552 -6.05 -34.77 7.81
CA HIS A 552 -5.95 -35.67 8.98
C HIS A 552 -4.64 -35.48 9.78
N THR A 553 -4.39 -34.24 10.21
CA THR A 553 -3.28 -33.89 11.11
C THR A 553 -3.73 -33.12 12.36
N GLY A 554 -5.00 -33.22 12.73
CA GLY A 554 -5.57 -32.64 13.94
C GLY A 554 -5.85 -33.69 15.02
N THR A 555 -6.82 -33.39 15.88
CA THR A 555 -7.47 -34.36 16.76
C THR A 555 -8.60 -35.12 16.05
N ASP A 556 -9.03 -36.27 16.60
CA ASP A 556 -10.21 -37.04 16.14
C ASP A 556 -11.49 -36.20 15.95
N GLU A 557 -11.66 -35.06 16.64
CA GLU A 557 -12.79 -34.14 16.44
C GLU A 557 -12.61 -33.21 15.25
N GLU A 558 -11.37 -32.81 14.96
CA GLU A 558 -10.99 -31.92 13.87
C GLU A 558 -10.85 -32.68 12.54
N ASP A 559 -10.31 -33.90 12.57
CA ASP A 559 -10.19 -34.76 11.39
C ASP A 559 -11.57 -35.22 10.88
N ARG A 560 -12.55 -35.39 11.78
CA ARG A 560 -13.96 -35.52 11.41
C ARG A 560 -14.57 -34.23 10.83
N GLY A 561 -14.01 -33.07 11.15
CA GLY A 561 -14.31 -31.79 10.49
C GLY A 561 -13.75 -31.73 9.07
N ASP A 562 -12.51 -32.18 8.86
CA ASP A 562 -11.90 -32.33 7.54
C ASP A 562 -12.72 -33.28 6.65
N ASP A 563 -13.13 -34.44 7.17
CA ASP A 563 -14.06 -35.38 6.51
C ASP A 563 -15.37 -34.67 6.11
N MET A 564 -15.92 -33.83 6.99
CA MET A 564 -17.19 -33.14 6.78
C MET A 564 -17.07 -32.09 5.65
N LEU A 565 -15.95 -31.36 5.56
CA LEU A 565 -15.66 -30.47 4.43
C LEU A 565 -15.64 -31.25 3.12
N LEU A 566 -14.97 -32.41 3.08
CA LEU A 566 -14.89 -33.22 1.86
C LEU A 566 -16.21 -33.90 1.50
N ARG A 567 -17.05 -34.31 2.46
CA ARG A 567 -18.42 -34.76 2.18
C ARG A 567 -19.23 -33.68 1.48
N HIS A 568 -19.09 -32.42 1.89
CA HIS A 568 -19.79 -31.26 1.33
C HIS A 568 -19.01 -30.51 0.25
N ARG A 569 -17.93 -31.06 -0.32
CA ARG A 569 -17.05 -30.38 -1.29
C ARG A 569 -17.74 -29.73 -2.50
N LYS A 570 -18.91 -30.22 -2.91
CA LYS A 570 -19.69 -29.64 -4.03
C LYS A 570 -20.48 -28.38 -3.66
N GLU A 571 -20.63 -28.06 -2.36
CA GLU A 571 -21.29 -26.85 -1.86
C GLU A 571 -20.40 -25.61 -1.86
N PHE A 572 -19.10 -25.79 -2.10
CA PHE A 572 -18.06 -24.78 -2.01
C PHE A 572 -17.30 -24.63 -3.34
N TRP A 573 -16.65 -23.48 -3.52
CA TRP A 573 -15.60 -23.32 -4.52
C TRP A 573 -14.25 -23.70 -3.90
N TRP A 574 -13.29 -24.08 -4.74
CA TRP A 574 -11.99 -24.56 -4.30
C TRP A 574 -10.86 -23.97 -5.14
N PHE A 575 -9.71 -23.76 -4.51
CA PHE A 575 -8.47 -23.39 -5.20
C PHE A 575 -7.24 -24.06 -4.54
N PRO A 576 -6.20 -24.40 -5.32
CA PRO A 576 -4.99 -24.97 -4.77
C PRO A 576 -4.19 -23.92 -4.01
N HIS A 577 -3.69 -24.30 -2.84
CA HIS A 577 -2.82 -23.46 -1.99
C HIS A 577 -1.44 -24.11 -1.74
N MET A 578 -0.90 -24.80 -2.76
CA MET A 578 0.29 -25.66 -2.74
C MET A 578 0.16 -26.93 -1.88
N TRP A 579 0.92 -27.99 -2.18
CA TRP A 579 0.87 -29.24 -1.41
C TRP A 579 1.32 -29.07 0.05
N SER A 580 2.54 -28.55 0.24
CA SER A 580 3.18 -28.41 1.55
C SER A 580 2.97 -27.03 2.20
N HIS A 581 2.01 -26.21 1.73
CA HIS A 581 1.88 -24.78 2.09
C HIS A 581 3.21 -23.99 1.93
N MET A 582 4.07 -24.40 1.00
CA MET A 582 5.39 -23.77 0.79
C MET A 582 5.29 -22.56 -0.14
N GLN A 583 5.98 -21.49 0.24
CA GLN A 583 6.03 -20.23 -0.49
C GLN A 583 6.77 -20.40 -1.84
N PRO A 584 6.17 -20.04 -3.00
CA PRO A 584 6.77 -20.30 -4.31
C PRO A 584 8.16 -19.71 -4.55
N HIS A 585 8.48 -18.55 -3.96
CA HIS A 585 9.80 -17.90 -4.15
C HIS A 585 11.00 -18.71 -3.62
N LEU A 586 10.75 -19.77 -2.85
CA LEU A 586 11.77 -20.70 -2.34
C LEU A 586 12.16 -21.79 -3.36
N PHE A 587 11.48 -21.84 -4.52
CA PHE A 587 11.73 -22.84 -5.55
C PHE A 587 12.45 -22.21 -6.76
N HIS A 588 13.71 -22.57 -6.95
CA HIS A 588 14.52 -22.07 -8.06
C HIS A 588 14.24 -22.82 -9.39
N ASN A 589 13.76 -24.06 -9.30
CA ASN A 589 13.49 -24.94 -10.44
C ASN A 589 11.98 -25.15 -10.63
N VAL A 590 11.45 -24.72 -11.78
CA VAL A 590 10.04 -24.84 -12.16
C VAL A 590 9.52 -26.29 -12.13
N THR A 591 10.37 -27.27 -12.42
CA THR A 591 10.00 -28.71 -12.40
C THR A 591 9.68 -29.18 -10.99
N VAL A 592 10.46 -28.74 -9.99
CA VAL A 592 10.25 -29.09 -8.57
C VAL A 592 9.01 -28.38 -8.01
N LEU A 593 8.81 -27.11 -8.39
CA LEU A 593 7.61 -26.35 -8.04
C LEU A 593 6.34 -27.00 -8.63
N ALA A 594 6.38 -27.37 -9.91
CA ALA A 594 5.31 -28.08 -10.60
C ALA A 594 5.01 -29.44 -9.97
N GLU A 595 6.02 -30.17 -9.50
CA GLU A 595 5.80 -31.45 -8.81
C GLU A 595 5.08 -31.28 -7.46
N GLN A 596 5.45 -30.26 -6.67
CA GLN A 596 4.67 -29.90 -5.48
C GLN A 596 3.23 -29.50 -5.82
N MET A 597 2.97 -28.90 -6.99
CA MET A 597 1.62 -28.61 -7.44
C MET A 597 0.86 -29.88 -7.87
N ARG A 598 1.53 -30.85 -8.52
CA ARG A 598 0.93 -32.12 -8.93
C ARG A 598 0.48 -32.98 -7.75
N LEU A 599 1.27 -33.05 -6.67
CA LEU A 599 0.86 -33.76 -5.45
C LEU A 599 -0.47 -33.23 -4.90
N ASN A 600 -0.65 -31.90 -4.87
CA ASN A 600 -1.92 -31.30 -4.44
C ASN A 600 -3.07 -31.55 -5.43
N MET A 601 -2.77 -31.71 -6.73
CA MET A 601 -3.76 -32.04 -7.75
C MET A 601 -4.20 -33.51 -7.67
N LEU A 602 -3.28 -34.44 -7.41
CA LEU A 602 -3.60 -35.86 -7.19
C LEU A 602 -4.50 -36.03 -5.97
N PHE A 603 -4.17 -35.38 -4.85
CA PHE A 603 -5.04 -35.34 -3.66
C PHE A 603 -6.44 -34.82 -3.99
N ALA A 604 -6.54 -33.73 -4.76
CA ALA A 604 -7.82 -33.18 -5.19
C ALA A 604 -8.64 -34.16 -6.04
N GLN A 605 -8.00 -34.86 -6.97
CA GLN A 605 -8.63 -35.87 -7.82
C GLN A 605 -9.13 -37.07 -7.01
N GLU A 606 -8.29 -37.60 -6.10
CA GLU A 606 -8.61 -38.72 -5.22
C GLU A 606 -9.83 -38.43 -4.33
N HIS A 607 -9.89 -37.22 -3.78
CA HIS A 607 -10.99 -36.78 -2.91
C HIS A 607 -12.16 -36.14 -3.67
N GLY A 608 -12.07 -36.05 -5.01
CA GLY A 608 -13.10 -35.50 -5.89
C GLY A 608 -13.39 -34.00 -5.67
N ILE A 609 -12.38 -33.22 -5.31
CA ILE A 609 -12.39 -31.75 -5.25
C ILE A 609 -12.29 -31.22 -6.71
N PRO A 610 -13.04 -30.17 -7.11
CA PRO A 610 -12.93 -29.56 -8.43
C PRO A 610 -11.51 -29.06 -8.73
N THR A 611 -10.99 -29.34 -9.93
CA THR A 611 -9.60 -29.00 -10.33
C THR A 611 -9.52 -27.96 -11.47
N ASP A 612 -10.67 -27.60 -12.04
CA ASP A 612 -10.82 -26.79 -13.26
C ASP A 612 -11.33 -25.36 -13.01
N MET A 613 -11.41 -24.93 -11.74
CA MET A 613 -11.91 -23.61 -11.32
C MET A 613 -11.08 -22.43 -11.86
N GLY A 614 -9.86 -22.66 -12.37
CA GLY A 614 -9.03 -21.65 -13.03
C GLY A 614 -8.47 -20.55 -12.10
N TYR A 615 -8.63 -20.70 -10.79
CA TYR A 615 -8.20 -19.75 -9.75
C TYR A 615 -7.20 -20.42 -8.80
N ALA A 616 -6.17 -19.68 -8.38
CA ALA A 616 -5.23 -20.11 -7.35
C ALA A 616 -4.76 -18.92 -6.50
N VAL A 617 -4.33 -19.21 -5.27
CA VAL A 617 -3.64 -18.23 -4.41
C VAL A 617 -2.36 -18.90 -3.92
N ALA A 618 -1.22 -18.19 -4.01
CA ALA A 618 0.04 -18.69 -3.48
C ALA A 618 0.11 -18.51 -1.95
N PRO A 619 0.68 -19.47 -1.19
CA PRO A 619 1.02 -19.30 0.22
C PRO A 619 1.72 -17.97 0.50
N HIS A 620 1.17 -17.21 1.45
CA HIS A 620 1.62 -15.86 1.80
C HIS A 620 1.74 -14.90 0.61
N HIS A 621 0.94 -15.07 -0.45
CA HIS A 621 0.99 -14.28 -1.70
C HIS A 621 2.35 -14.25 -2.44
N SER A 622 3.28 -15.11 -2.02
CA SER A 622 4.65 -15.14 -2.52
C SER A 622 4.70 -15.46 -4.01
N GLY A 623 5.52 -14.72 -4.74
CA GLY A 623 5.75 -14.91 -6.17
C GLY A 623 4.63 -14.40 -7.09
N VAL A 624 3.47 -14.03 -6.54
CA VAL A 624 2.42 -13.30 -7.30
C VAL A 624 2.90 -11.87 -7.51
N TYR A 625 3.27 -11.20 -6.42
CA TYR A 625 4.02 -9.96 -6.43
C TYR A 625 4.96 -9.88 -5.20
N PRO A 626 6.26 -9.55 -5.36
CA PRO A 626 6.99 -9.42 -6.62
C PRO A 626 6.91 -10.70 -7.46
N VAL A 627 6.85 -10.54 -8.78
CA VAL A 627 6.63 -11.66 -9.70
C VAL A 627 7.78 -12.67 -9.60
N HIS A 628 7.41 -13.95 -9.62
CA HIS A 628 8.31 -15.08 -9.76
C HIS A 628 7.85 -15.92 -10.95
N SER A 629 8.54 -15.79 -12.08
CA SER A 629 8.07 -16.30 -13.38
C SER A 629 7.75 -17.80 -13.37
N GLN A 630 8.54 -18.60 -12.63
CA GLN A 630 8.33 -20.05 -12.46
C GLN A 630 6.96 -20.39 -11.86
N LEU A 631 6.40 -19.53 -10.98
CA LEU A 631 5.05 -19.72 -10.42
C LEU A 631 3.97 -19.63 -11.50
N TYR A 632 4.03 -18.60 -12.34
CA TYR A 632 3.07 -18.38 -13.43
C TYR A 632 3.15 -19.48 -14.50
N GLU A 633 4.34 -20.02 -14.76
CA GLU A 633 4.56 -21.16 -15.66
C GLU A 633 3.99 -22.46 -15.07
N ALA A 634 4.38 -22.80 -13.83
CA ALA A 634 3.90 -24.00 -13.15
C ALA A 634 2.36 -23.99 -12.98
N TRP A 635 1.77 -22.86 -12.58
CA TRP A 635 0.31 -22.70 -12.48
C TRP A 635 -0.43 -22.94 -13.80
N LYS A 636 0.05 -22.41 -14.92
CA LYS A 636 -0.58 -22.67 -16.23
C LYS A 636 -0.41 -24.14 -16.66
N SER A 637 0.77 -24.72 -16.47
CA SER A 637 1.09 -26.08 -16.92
C SER A 637 0.45 -27.21 -16.09
N VAL A 638 0.26 -27.01 -14.78
CA VAL A 638 -0.29 -28.03 -13.88
C VAL A 638 -1.79 -27.86 -13.65
N TRP A 639 -2.24 -26.62 -13.43
CA TRP A 639 -3.62 -26.32 -12.98
C TRP A 639 -4.45 -25.52 -13.99
N GLY A 640 -3.87 -25.07 -15.11
CA GLY A 640 -4.58 -24.24 -16.08
C GLY A 640 -5.06 -22.89 -15.54
N ILE A 641 -4.36 -22.34 -14.53
CA ILE A 641 -4.79 -21.10 -13.85
C ILE A 641 -4.87 -19.92 -14.80
N LYS A 642 -5.99 -19.20 -14.73
CA LYS A 642 -6.28 -17.95 -15.45
C LYS A 642 -6.30 -16.75 -14.52
N VAL A 643 -6.65 -16.94 -13.25
CA VAL A 643 -6.82 -15.86 -12.26
C VAL A 643 -6.09 -16.17 -10.96
N THR A 644 -5.55 -15.15 -10.32
CA THR A 644 -5.06 -15.18 -8.93
C THR A 644 -5.38 -13.86 -8.24
N SER A 645 -5.10 -13.76 -6.93
CA SER A 645 -5.21 -12.52 -6.18
C SER A 645 -4.00 -12.30 -5.28
N THR A 646 -3.72 -11.02 -5.00
CA THR A 646 -2.67 -10.62 -4.06
C THR A 646 -3.03 -9.34 -3.34
N GLU A 647 -2.57 -9.23 -2.10
CA GLU A 647 -2.63 -8.00 -1.34
C GLU A 647 -1.36 -7.12 -1.47
N GLU A 648 -0.31 -7.65 -2.10
CA GLU A 648 1.02 -7.04 -2.16
C GLU A 648 1.14 -6.01 -3.31
N TYR A 649 0.32 -6.10 -4.36
CA TYR A 649 0.48 -5.28 -5.57
C TYR A 649 -0.36 -3.98 -5.57
N PRO A 650 0.22 -2.81 -5.94
CA PRO A 650 1.64 -2.51 -6.13
C PRO A 650 2.39 -2.24 -4.80
N HIS A 651 1.64 -2.06 -3.71
CA HIS A 651 2.11 -1.90 -2.35
C HIS A 651 1.17 -2.64 -1.40
N LEU A 652 1.72 -3.32 -0.38
CA LEU A 652 0.92 -3.90 0.71
C LEU A 652 0.08 -2.84 1.43
N ARG A 653 0.63 -1.63 1.63
CA ARG A 653 -0.01 -0.50 2.31
C ARG A 653 0.26 0.83 1.59
N PRO A 654 -0.68 1.80 1.61
CA PRO A 654 -2.06 1.66 2.08
C PRO A 654 -2.94 0.85 1.11
N ALA A 655 -3.90 0.09 1.63
CA ALA A 655 -4.70 -0.86 0.84
C ALA A 655 -5.47 -0.22 -0.34
N ARG A 656 -5.87 1.06 -0.21
CA ARG A 656 -6.51 1.85 -1.29
C ARG A 656 -5.65 2.02 -2.55
N TYR A 657 -4.34 1.78 -2.48
CA TYR A 657 -3.46 1.75 -3.65
C TYR A 657 -3.36 0.38 -4.33
N ARG A 658 -3.97 -0.68 -3.78
CA ARG A 658 -3.97 -2.02 -4.41
C ARG A 658 -4.70 -1.98 -5.75
N ARG A 659 -4.14 -2.65 -6.77
CA ARG A 659 -4.62 -2.64 -8.17
C ARG A 659 -4.65 -4.05 -8.74
N GLY A 660 -5.36 -4.23 -9.85
CA GLY A 660 -5.18 -5.41 -10.69
C GLY A 660 -3.95 -5.29 -11.59
N PHE A 661 -3.54 -6.39 -12.21
CA PHE A 661 -2.66 -6.40 -13.39
C PHE A 661 -2.79 -7.72 -14.15
N ILE A 662 -2.32 -7.77 -15.40
CA ILE A 662 -2.18 -9.01 -16.16
C ILE A 662 -0.70 -9.29 -16.41
N HIS A 663 -0.24 -10.48 -16.05
CA HIS A 663 1.13 -10.94 -16.34
C HIS A 663 1.13 -12.38 -16.81
N SER A 664 1.91 -12.67 -17.85
CA SER A 664 2.02 -14.02 -18.44
C SER A 664 0.67 -14.67 -18.81
N GLY A 665 -0.35 -13.87 -19.11
CA GLY A 665 -1.71 -14.33 -19.41
C GLY A 665 -2.57 -14.70 -18.19
N ILE A 666 -2.06 -14.54 -16.96
CA ILE A 666 -2.83 -14.67 -15.72
C ILE A 666 -3.29 -13.28 -15.27
N GLN A 667 -4.58 -13.17 -14.96
CA GLN A 667 -5.21 -12.00 -14.36
C GLN A 667 -4.98 -11.99 -12.84
N VAL A 668 -4.44 -10.91 -12.31
CA VAL A 668 -4.18 -10.73 -10.88
C VAL A 668 -5.14 -9.69 -10.32
N LEU A 669 -5.88 -10.05 -9.27
CA LEU A 669 -6.88 -9.19 -8.62
C LEU A 669 -6.40 -8.65 -7.26
N PRO A 670 -6.77 -7.43 -6.87
CA PRO A 670 -6.40 -6.86 -5.57
C PRO A 670 -7.21 -7.47 -4.43
N ARG A 671 -6.52 -8.18 -3.54
CA ARG A 671 -7.11 -8.78 -2.33
C ARG A 671 -7.13 -7.79 -1.17
N GLN A 672 -8.15 -7.89 -0.32
CA GLN A 672 -8.43 -7.01 0.81
C GLN A 672 -8.26 -7.77 2.14
N THR A 673 -7.76 -7.07 3.15
CA THR A 673 -7.75 -7.58 4.54
C THR A 673 -9.09 -7.29 5.22
N CYS A 674 -9.49 -8.12 6.18
CA CYS A 674 -10.72 -7.93 6.96
C CYS A 674 -10.49 -7.72 8.46
N GLY A 675 -9.23 -7.67 8.91
CA GLY A 675 -8.85 -7.61 10.33
C GLY A 675 -8.78 -8.97 11.04
N LEU A 676 -9.19 -10.06 10.37
CA LEU A 676 -9.05 -11.42 10.88
C LEU A 676 -7.73 -12.03 10.37
N PHE A 677 -6.77 -12.24 11.27
CA PHE A 677 -5.52 -12.94 11.00
C PHE A 677 -5.60 -14.41 11.42
N THR A 678 -4.62 -15.24 11.04
CA THR A 678 -4.56 -16.67 11.41
C THR A 678 -4.61 -16.94 12.91
N HIS A 679 -4.16 -16.00 13.73
CA HIS A 679 -4.18 -16.06 15.20
C HIS A 679 -5.42 -15.38 15.82
N THR A 680 -6.25 -14.70 15.02
CA THR A 680 -7.47 -14.02 15.47
C THR A 680 -8.62 -15.03 15.51
N ILE A 681 -8.66 -15.81 16.60
CA ILE A 681 -9.56 -16.96 16.76
C ILE A 681 -10.70 -16.67 17.74
N PHE A 682 -10.41 -15.94 18.83
CA PHE A 682 -11.38 -15.67 19.90
C PHE A 682 -11.82 -14.20 19.92
N TYR A 683 -13.12 -13.95 20.16
CA TYR A 683 -13.73 -12.64 19.99
C TYR A 683 -13.16 -11.58 20.95
N ASN A 684 -12.93 -11.97 22.21
CA ASN A 684 -12.34 -11.11 23.23
C ASN A 684 -10.82 -10.92 23.07
N GLU A 685 -10.17 -11.77 22.28
CA GLU A 685 -8.73 -11.72 21.99
C GLU A 685 -8.42 -10.98 20.66
N TYR A 686 -9.44 -10.43 19.98
CA TYR A 686 -9.27 -9.60 18.79
C TYR A 686 -8.31 -8.42 19.07
N PRO A 687 -7.40 -8.04 18.14
CA PRO A 687 -6.49 -6.91 18.35
C PRO A 687 -7.21 -5.58 18.64
N GLY A 688 -7.01 -5.03 19.86
CA GLY A 688 -7.73 -3.86 20.36
C GLY A 688 -9.05 -4.16 21.09
N GLY A 689 -9.43 -5.44 21.18
CA GLY A 689 -10.65 -5.95 21.81
C GLY A 689 -11.82 -6.06 20.83
N SER A 690 -12.82 -6.87 21.20
CA SER A 690 -14.04 -7.17 20.43
C SER A 690 -14.73 -5.93 19.82
N ARG A 691 -14.75 -4.82 20.55
CA ARG A 691 -15.34 -3.55 20.09
C ARG A 691 -14.69 -2.95 18.85
N GLU A 692 -13.40 -3.21 18.59
CA GLU A 692 -12.73 -2.70 17.39
C GLU A 692 -13.12 -3.53 16.14
N LEU A 693 -13.44 -4.82 16.29
CA LEU A 693 -14.07 -5.61 15.22
C LEU A 693 -15.47 -5.08 14.91
N ASP A 694 -16.31 -4.87 15.94
CA ASP A 694 -17.65 -4.29 15.79
C ASP A 694 -17.62 -2.94 15.08
N LYS A 695 -16.68 -2.07 15.45
CA LYS A 695 -16.47 -0.76 14.87
C LYS A 695 -15.96 -0.83 13.43
N SER A 696 -15.10 -1.80 13.10
CA SER A 696 -14.68 -2.06 11.72
C SER A 696 -15.86 -2.43 10.82
N ILE A 697 -16.78 -3.26 11.33
CA ILE A 697 -18.01 -3.68 10.63
C ILE A 697 -19.04 -2.54 10.55
N ARG A 698 -19.30 -1.83 11.67
CA ARG A 698 -20.31 -0.76 11.78
C ARG A 698 -19.73 0.60 11.40
N GLY A 699 -19.53 0.80 10.10
CA GLY A 699 -19.12 2.09 9.54
C GLY A 699 -17.61 2.37 9.51
N GLY A 700 -16.79 1.44 10.03
CA GLY A 700 -15.33 1.49 9.98
C GLY A 700 -14.73 0.92 8.69
N GLU A 701 -13.47 0.49 8.77
CA GLU A 701 -12.65 0.11 7.61
C GLU A 701 -13.28 -0.99 6.73
N LEU A 702 -13.90 -2.01 7.32
CA LEU A 702 -14.50 -3.10 6.55
C LEU A 702 -15.76 -2.64 5.78
N PHE A 703 -16.60 -1.82 6.41
CA PHE A 703 -17.71 -1.16 5.73
C PHE A 703 -17.23 -0.22 4.61
N LEU A 704 -16.23 0.61 4.89
CA LEU A 704 -15.68 1.55 3.92
C LEU A 704 -15.02 0.83 2.73
N THR A 705 -14.42 -0.34 2.95
CA THR A 705 -13.88 -1.19 1.89
C THR A 705 -14.99 -1.60 0.92
N VAL A 706 -16.14 -2.07 1.41
CA VAL A 706 -17.30 -2.42 0.56
C VAL A 706 -17.97 -1.17 -0.03
N LEU A 707 -18.01 -0.05 0.69
CA LEU A 707 -18.57 1.20 0.18
C LEU A 707 -17.80 1.72 -1.03
N LEU A 708 -16.46 1.71 -0.97
CA LEU A 708 -15.58 2.42 -1.93
C LEU A 708 -14.99 1.52 -3.02
N ASN A 709 -14.96 0.20 -2.86
CA ASN A 709 -14.46 -0.73 -3.88
C ASN A 709 -15.61 -1.50 -4.56
N PRO A 710 -15.81 -1.38 -5.89
CA PRO A 710 -16.81 -2.15 -6.64
C PRO A 710 -16.66 -3.66 -6.52
N ILE A 711 -15.42 -4.14 -6.32
CA ILE A 711 -15.07 -5.55 -6.15
C ILE A 711 -14.20 -5.67 -4.89
N SER A 712 -14.55 -6.58 -3.98
CA SER A 712 -13.79 -6.88 -2.77
C SER A 712 -13.61 -8.38 -2.62
N ILE A 713 -12.35 -8.84 -2.67
CA ILE A 713 -11.95 -10.22 -2.36
C ILE A 713 -11.31 -10.20 -0.97
N PHE A 714 -11.98 -10.76 0.03
CA PHE A 714 -11.47 -10.78 1.40
C PHE A 714 -10.63 -12.01 1.67
N MET A 715 -9.47 -11.81 2.29
CA MET A 715 -8.64 -12.87 2.85
C MET A 715 -9.12 -13.26 4.25
N THR A 716 -9.37 -14.55 4.44
CA THR A 716 -9.54 -15.21 5.74
C THR A 716 -8.83 -16.57 5.71
N HIS A 717 -8.73 -17.24 6.86
CA HIS A 717 -8.05 -18.53 7.00
C HIS A 717 -8.96 -19.51 7.75
N LEU A 718 -8.73 -20.83 7.59
CA LEU A 718 -9.48 -21.90 8.25
C LEU A 718 -9.70 -21.67 9.77
N SER A 719 -8.70 -21.14 10.47
CA SER A 719 -8.78 -20.88 11.92
C SER A 719 -9.78 -19.79 12.31
N ASN A 720 -10.20 -18.92 11.38
CA ASN A 720 -11.23 -17.91 11.62
C ASN A 720 -12.66 -18.50 11.61
N TYR A 721 -12.81 -19.76 11.19
CA TYR A 721 -14.09 -20.47 11.11
C TYR A 721 -14.24 -21.58 12.16
N GLY A 722 -13.14 -21.99 12.82
CA GLY A 722 -13.21 -22.78 14.05
C GLY A 722 -13.51 -21.94 15.30
N ASN A 723 -13.70 -22.60 16.44
CA ASN A 723 -13.88 -21.97 17.76
C ASN A 723 -15.01 -20.91 17.79
N ASP A 724 -14.69 -19.61 17.94
CA ASP A 724 -15.69 -18.53 18.00
C ASP A 724 -16.25 -18.14 16.62
N ARG A 725 -15.75 -18.73 15.52
CA ARG A 725 -16.27 -18.56 14.14
C ARG A 725 -16.32 -17.10 13.68
N LEU A 726 -15.28 -16.31 14.02
CA LEU A 726 -15.22 -14.87 13.76
C LEU A 726 -15.42 -14.50 12.29
N GLY A 727 -15.03 -15.36 11.35
CA GLY A 727 -15.31 -15.17 9.92
C GLY A 727 -16.81 -15.13 9.62
N LEU A 728 -17.58 -16.07 10.18
CA LEU A 728 -19.05 -16.11 10.02
C LEU A 728 -19.70 -14.88 10.65
N TYR A 729 -19.32 -14.55 11.89
CA TYR A 729 -19.81 -13.36 12.59
C TYR A 729 -19.58 -12.07 11.79
N THR A 730 -18.35 -11.91 11.26
CA THR A 730 -17.91 -10.70 10.57
C THR A 730 -18.70 -10.47 9.27
N PHE A 731 -18.81 -11.48 8.41
CA PHE A 731 -19.49 -11.31 7.12
C PHE A 731 -21.02 -11.30 7.22
N GLU A 732 -21.63 -12.09 8.11
CA GLU A 732 -23.09 -12.01 8.35
C GLU A 732 -23.46 -10.62 8.90
N SER A 733 -22.68 -10.07 9.83
CA SER A 733 -22.87 -8.73 10.40
C SER A 733 -22.61 -7.60 9.39
N LEU A 734 -21.56 -7.72 8.56
CA LEU A 734 -21.23 -6.74 7.53
C LEU A 734 -22.33 -6.64 6.46
N VAL A 735 -22.78 -7.78 5.94
CA VAL A 735 -23.80 -7.83 4.88
C VAL A 735 -25.10 -7.19 5.36
N LYS A 736 -25.55 -7.52 6.58
CA LYS A 736 -26.70 -6.87 7.21
C LYS A 736 -26.52 -5.37 7.36
N PHE A 737 -25.39 -4.92 7.90
CA PHE A 737 -25.12 -3.49 8.11
C PHE A 737 -25.09 -2.71 6.78
N VAL A 738 -24.49 -3.26 5.72
CA VAL A 738 -24.48 -2.64 4.38
C VAL A 738 -25.88 -2.56 3.80
N GLN A 739 -26.69 -3.62 3.89
CA GLN A 739 -28.09 -3.60 3.43
C GLN A 739 -28.98 -2.64 4.23
N CYS A 740 -28.70 -2.44 5.52
CA CYS A 740 -29.45 -1.52 6.35
C CYS A 740 -29.27 -0.07 5.91
N TRP A 741 -28.02 0.35 5.73
CA TRP A 741 -27.69 1.76 5.56
C TRP A 741 -27.45 2.20 4.12
N THR A 742 -27.46 1.27 3.16
CA THR A 742 -27.18 1.57 1.77
C THR A 742 -28.15 0.95 0.78
N ASN A 743 -28.18 1.50 -0.43
CA ASN A 743 -28.86 0.95 -1.61
C ASN A 743 -27.93 0.05 -2.45
N LEU A 744 -26.79 -0.37 -1.90
CA LEU A 744 -25.84 -1.24 -2.59
C LEU A 744 -26.44 -2.62 -2.83
N ARG A 745 -26.14 -3.18 -4.01
CA ARG A 745 -26.58 -4.51 -4.44
C ARG A 745 -25.38 -5.45 -4.39
N LEU A 746 -25.26 -6.15 -3.27
CA LEU A 746 -24.22 -7.14 -3.04
C LEU A 746 -24.47 -8.40 -3.88
N GLN A 747 -23.45 -8.92 -4.54
CA GLN A 747 -23.49 -10.13 -5.36
C GLN A 747 -22.16 -10.91 -5.23
N THR A 748 -22.15 -12.20 -5.56
CA THR A 748 -20.91 -12.99 -5.67
C THR A 748 -20.79 -13.58 -7.08
N LEU A 749 -19.58 -13.55 -7.65
CA LEU A 749 -19.25 -14.17 -8.93
C LEU A 749 -18.10 -15.17 -8.75
N PRO A 750 -18.06 -16.27 -9.55
CA PRO A 750 -16.89 -17.14 -9.63
C PRO A 750 -15.62 -16.33 -9.97
N PRO A 751 -14.43 -16.68 -9.43
CA PRO A 751 -13.23 -15.86 -9.54
C PRO A 751 -12.82 -15.47 -10.99
N VAL A 752 -13.05 -16.35 -11.97
CA VAL A 752 -12.79 -16.07 -13.39
C VAL A 752 -13.70 -14.97 -13.94
N GLN A 753 -15.01 -15.07 -13.70
CA GLN A 753 -15.99 -14.06 -14.10
C GLN A 753 -15.78 -12.74 -13.34
N LEU A 754 -15.34 -12.83 -12.08
CA LEU A 754 -14.99 -11.67 -11.26
C LEU A 754 -13.78 -10.92 -11.83
N ALA A 755 -12.79 -11.63 -12.39
CA ALA A 755 -11.65 -11.02 -13.06
C ALA A 755 -12.04 -10.34 -14.38
N GLU A 756 -12.89 -10.98 -15.19
CA GLU A 756 -13.46 -10.38 -16.39
C GLU A 756 -14.20 -9.07 -16.04
N LYS A 757 -15.05 -9.09 -15.01
CA LYS A 757 -15.73 -7.90 -14.51
C LYS A 757 -14.74 -6.83 -14.00
N TYR A 758 -13.66 -7.22 -13.31
CA TYR A 758 -12.63 -6.29 -12.84
C TYR A 758 -12.00 -5.51 -13.99
N PHE A 759 -11.50 -6.21 -15.02
CA PHE A 759 -10.83 -5.58 -16.17
C PHE A 759 -11.81 -5.05 -17.25
N GLN A 760 -13.12 -5.13 -17.00
CA GLN A 760 -14.16 -4.33 -17.67
C GLN A 760 -14.39 -2.99 -16.95
N ILE A 761 -14.36 -2.97 -15.61
CA ILE A 761 -14.51 -1.75 -14.81
C ILE A 761 -13.23 -0.90 -14.84
N PHE A 762 -12.06 -1.54 -14.80
CA PHE A 762 -10.74 -0.91 -14.75
C PHE A 762 -9.85 -1.39 -15.92
N PRO A 763 -10.15 -1.03 -17.18
CA PRO A 763 -9.39 -1.46 -18.36
C PRO A 763 -7.94 -0.98 -18.35
N GLU A 764 -7.64 0.17 -17.74
CA GLU A 764 -6.31 0.75 -17.60
C GLU A 764 -5.43 0.01 -16.58
N GLU A 765 -6.03 -0.77 -15.67
CA GLU A 765 -5.29 -1.61 -14.70
C GLU A 765 -4.84 -2.95 -15.31
N ARG A 766 -5.10 -3.23 -16.60
CA ARG A 766 -4.58 -4.43 -17.28
C ARG A 766 -3.06 -4.42 -17.38
N ASP A 767 -2.49 -3.26 -17.68
CA ASP A 767 -1.06 -3.08 -17.82
C ASP A 767 -0.42 -2.96 -16.43
N PRO A 768 0.58 -3.80 -16.09
CA PRO A 768 1.28 -3.66 -14.83
C PRO A 768 2.03 -2.31 -14.76
N LEU A 769 2.28 -1.89 -13.54
CA LEU A 769 3.25 -0.85 -13.18
C LEU A 769 4.18 -1.43 -12.12
N TRP A 770 5.37 -1.85 -12.53
CA TRP A 770 6.35 -2.50 -11.67
C TRP A 770 6.96 -1.47 -10.71
N GLN A 771 6.68 -1.61 -9.41
CA GLN A 771 7.36 -0.85 -8.37
C GLN A 771 8.71 -1.50 -8.03
N ASN A 772 9.61 -0.74 -7.43
CA ASN A 772 10.84 -1.28 -6.87
C ASN A 772 10.53 -2.25 -5.70
N PRO A 773 10.81 -3.56 -5.80
CA PRO A 773 10.56 -4.51 -4.72
C PRO A 773 11.35 -4.19 -3.44
N CYS A 774 12.47 -3.49 -3.58
CA CYS A 774 13.39 -3.22 -2.49
C CYS A 774 13.00 -2.07 -1.57
N HIS A 775 11.96 -1.31 -1.94
CA HIS A 775 11.42 -0.25 -1.11
C HIS A 775 10.46 -0.76 -0.04
N ASP A 776 9.89 -1.96 -0.19
CA ASP A 776 9.08 -2.61 0.82
C ASP A 776 9.86 -3.77 1.45
N LYS A 777 9.88 -3.84 2.78
CA LYS A 777 10.51 -4.95 3.51
C LYS A 777 9.79 -6.25 3.20
N ARG A 778 8.46 -6.24 3.16
CA ARG A 778 7.65 -7.43 2.89
C ARG A 778 7.95 -8.02 1.52
N HIS A 779 8.02 -7.18 0.50
CA HIS A 779 8.34 -7.60 -0.86
C HIS A 779 9.73 -8.26 -0.95
N LYS A 780 10.74 -7.70 -0.27
CA LYS A 780 12.06 -8.33 -0.13
C LYS A 780 11.99 -9.71 0.53
N ASP A 781 11.25 -9.81 1.64
CA ASP A 781 11.14 -11.05 2.43
C ASP A 781 10.44 -12.19 1.66
N ILE A 782 9.67 -11.90 0.59
CA ILE A 782 8.99 -12.88 -0.27
C ILE A 782 9.53 -12.95 -1.72
N TRP A 783 10.70 -12.34 -1.97
CA TRP A 783 11.41 -12.41 -3.26
C TRP A 783 12.45 -13.53 -3.25
N SER A 784 12.82 -14.07 -4.42
CA SER A 784 13.90 -15.09 -4.47
C SER A 784 15.21 -14.49 -3.95
N LYS A 785 15.92 -15.24 -3.10
CA LYS A 785 17.21 -14.82 -2.53
C LYS A 785 18.33 -14.65 -3.56
N GLU A 786 18.15 -15.18 -4.77
CA GLU A 786 19.06 -14.96 -5.91
C GLU A 786 18.90 -13.56 -6.52
N LYS A 787 17.81 -12.84 -6.20
CA LYS A 787 17.52 -11.51 -6.74
C LYS A 787 17.97 -10.47 -5.73
N THR A 788 18.85 -9.57 -6.16
CA THR A 788 19.26 -8.40 -5.38
C THR A 788 18.88 -7.10 -6.07
N CYS A 789 18.52 -6.12 -5.25
CA CYS A 789 18.33 -4.71 -5.60
C CYS A 789 19.53 -4.13 -6.37
N ASP A 790 20.72 -4.62 -6.03
CA ASP A 790 21.99 -4.12 -6.57
C ASP A 790 22.21 -4.49 -8.04
N ARG A 791 21.40 -5.40 -8.62
CA ARG A 791 21.37 -5.70 -10.06
C ARG A 791 20.59 -4.66 -10.89
N LEU A 792 19.84 -3.75 -10.27
CA LEU A 792 19.11 -2.71 -11.01
C LEU A 792 20.03 -1.53 -11.37
N PRO A 793 19.87 -0.90 -12.55
CA PRO A 793 20.72 0.20 -12.97
C PRO A 793 20.50 1.46 -12.12
N LYS A 794 21.61 2.11 -11.75
CA LYS A 794 21.64 3.36 -10.98
C LYS A 794 21.38 4.58 -11.86
N PHE A 795 21.50 4.46 -13.19
CA PHE A 795 21.16 5.53 -14.13
C PHE A 795 20.71 5.04 -15.51
N LEU A 796 19.99 5.91 -16.23
CA LEU A 796 19.43 5.65 -17.56
C LEU A 796 19.91 6.71 -18.56
N VAL A 797 20.42 6.28 -19.71
CA VAL A 797 20.66 7.16 -20.87
C VAL A 797 19.45 7.08 -21.80
N ILE A 798 18.59 8.11 -21.74
CA ILE A 798 17.21 8.01 -22.24
C ILE A 798 17.02 8.45 -23.71
N GLY A 799 18.05 9.00 -24.34
CA GLY A 799 17.97 9.46 -25.73
C GLY A 799 18.14 10.97 -25.90
N PRO A 800 17.54 11.57 -26.95
CA PRO A 800 16.76 10.90 -28.00
C PRO A 800 17.66 10.09 -28.95
N GLN A 801 17.05 9.40 -29.91
CA GLN A 801 17.79 8.83 -31.04
C GLN A 801 18.58 9.92 -31.79
N LYS A 802 19.74 9.51 -32.31
CA LYS A 802 20.63 10.28 -33.22
C LYS A 802 21.54 11.34 -32.58
N THR A 803 21.55 11.51 -31.26
CA THR A 803 22.30 12.59 -30.58
C THR A 803 23.66 12.20 -30.02
N GLY A 804 24.19 11.02 -30.38
CA GLY A 804 25.49 10.51 -29.91
C GLY A 804 25.42 9.48 -28.77
N THR A 805 24.23 8.98 -28.43
CA THR A 805 24.00 8.05 -27.31
C THR A 805 24.87 6.79 -27.30
N THR A 806 25.19 6.18 -28.45
CA THR A 806 26.12 5.04 -28.51
C THR A 806 27.58 5.46 -28.24
N ALA A 807 27.98 6.69 -28.56
CA ALA A 807 29.31 7.19 -28.22
C ALA A 807 29.44 7.41 -26.71
N LEU A 808 28.43 8.05 -26.08
CA LEU A 808 28.39 8.19 -24.63
C LEU A 808 28.42 6.82 -23.93
N HIS A 809 27.62 5.86 -24.40
CA HIS A 809 27.63 4.48 -23.90
C HIS A 809 29.03 3.86 -23.95
N SER A 810 29.69 3.92 -25.12
CA SER A 810 31.04 3.35 -25.29
C SER A 810 32.11 4.07 -24.45
N PHE A 811 31.96 5.37 -24.21
CA PHE A 811 32.86 6.11 -23.32
C PHE A 811 32.60 5.77 -21.85
N LEU A 812 31.34 5.71 -21.40
CA LEU A 812 30.99 5.28 -20.04
C LEU A 812 31.59 3.92 -19.69
N THR A 813 31.58 2.96 -20.62
CA THR A 813 32.18 1.63 -20.43
C THR A 813 33.72 1.60 -20.37
N LEU A 814 34.41 2.74 -20.52
CA LEU A 814 35.85 2.83 -20.26
C LEU A 814 36.16 3.01 -18.76
N HIS A 815 35.18 3.45 -17.97
CA HIS A 815 35.34 3.68 -16.55
C HIS A 815 35.25 2.35 -15.78
N PRO A 816 36.26 1.95 -14.97
CA PRO A 816 36.27 0.62 -14.35
C PRO A 816 35.11 0.37 -13.38
N ALA A 817 34.61 1.41 -12.72
CA ALA A 817 33.44 1.34 -11.84
C ALA A 817 32.06 1.48 -12.55
N ILE A 818 32.00 1.60 -13.89
CA ILE A 818 30.73 1.74 -14.63
C ILE A 818 30.53 0.55 -15.57
N THR A 819 29.45 -0.20 -15.34
CA THR A 819 29.13 -1.43 -16.08
C THR A 819 27.84 -1.25 -16.88
N SER A 820 27.85 -1.61 -18.16
CA SER A 820 26.63 -1.58 -18.97
C SER A 820 25.90 -2.92 -18.93
N ASN A 821 24.65 -2.93 -19.36
CA ASN A 821 23.89 -4.15 -19.64
C ASN A 821 24.56 -5.07 -20.67
N PHE A 822 24.26 -6.36 -20.57
CA PHE A 822 24.51 -7.32 -21.64
C PHE A 822 23.73 -6.93 -22.92
N PRO A 823 24.27 -7.24 -24.11
CA PRO A 823 23.62 -6.89 -25.37
C PRO A 823 22.39 -7.78 -25.62
N SER A 824 21.31 -7.15 -26.09
CA SER A 824 20.13 -7.86 -26.60
C SER A 824 20.39 -8.41 -28.01
N PRO A 825 19.94 -9.64 -28.34
CA PRO A 825 20.06 -10.18 -29.69
C PRO A 825 19.20 -9.43 -30.72
N THR A 826 18.19 -8.68 -30.30
CA THR A 826 17.26 -7.94 -31.17
C THR A 826 17.45 -6.43 -31.15
N THR A 827 17.89 -5.88 -30.01
CA THR A 827 18.03 -4.42 -29.79
C THR A 827 19.47 -3.96 -29.51
N PHE A 828 20.45 -4.87 -29.67
CA PHE A 828 21.89 -4.62 -29.56
C PHE A 828 22.27 -4.02 -28.20
N GLU A 829 22.86 -2.81 -28.17
CA GLU A 829 23.24 -2.16 -26.91
C GLU A 829 22.04 -1.71 -26.04
N GLU A 830 20.82 -1.68 -26.59
CA GLU A 830 19.62 -1.19 -25.90
C GLU A 830 18.75 -2.34 -25.36
N ILE A 831 18.12 -2.14 -24.19
CA ILE A 831 17.16 -3.11 -23.62
C ILE A 831 15.73 -2.81 -24.10
N GLN A 832 15.39 -1.52 -24.23
CA GLN A 832 14.06 -1.05 -24.63
C GLN A 832 12.92 -1.65 -23.75
N PHE A 833 13.15 -1.72 -22.45
CA PHE A 833 12.20 -2.30 -21.49
C PHE A 833 10.99 -1.42 -21.28
N PHE A 834 11.18 -0.15 -20.90
CA PHE A 834 10.09 0.70 -20.41
C PHE A 834 9.13 1.20 -21.51
N ASN A 835 9.59 1.33 -22.75
CA ASN A 835 8.87 2.03 -23.84
C ASN A 835 7.91 1.16 -24.67
N GLY A 836 7.77 -0.14 -24.39
CA GLY A 836 7.08 -1.04 -25.31
C GLY A 836 6.74 -2.42 -24.72
N PRO A 837 6.60 -3.46 -25.56
CA PRO A 837 6.08 -4.77 -25.15
C PRO A 837 7.01 -5.53 -24.20
N ASN A 838 8.32 -5.28 -24.25
CA ASN A 838 9.31 -5.88 -23.36
C ASN A 838 9.00 -5.64 -21.86
N TYR A 839 8.29 -4.56 -21.53
CA TYR A 839 7.86 -4.26 -20.16
C TYR A 839 7.02 -5.38 -19.52
N HIS A 840 6.23 -6.09 -20.33
CA HIS A 840 5.29 -7.10 -19.85
C HIS A 840 5.99 -8.42 -19.47
N ASN A 841 7.25 -8.60 -19.87
CA ASN A 841 8.11 -9.72 -19.45
C ASN A 841 8.50 -9.65 -17.97
N GLY A 842 8.27 -8.51 -17.30
CA GLY A 842 8.46 -8.36 -15.85
C GLY A 842 9.86 -7.91 -15.43
N ILE A 843 10.01 -7.72 -14.11
CA ILE A 843 11.25 -7.24 -13.49
C ILE A 843 12.40 -8.24 -13.69
N ASP A 844 12.12 -9.54 -13.59
CA ASP A 844 13.10 -10.62 -13.75
C ASP A 844 13.82 -10.54 -15.10
N TRP A 845 13.04 -10.48 -16.18
CA TRP A 845 13.56 -10.31 -17.54
C TRP A 845 14.44 -9.08 -17.69
N TYR A 846 14.10 -7.97 -17.02
CA TYR A 846 14.91 -6.76 -17.03
C TYR A 846 16.22 -6.93 -16.25
N MET A 847 16.18 -7.58 -15.09
CA MET A 847 17.36 -7.84 -14.27
C MET A 847 18.36 -8.77 -14.96
N ASP A 848 17.91 -9.69 -15.81
CA ASP A 848 18.78 -10.63 -16.53
C ASP A 848 19.70 -9.98 -17.58
N PHE A 849 19.42 -8.73 -17.96
CA PHE A 849 20.37 -7.92 -18.74
C PHE A 849 21.53 -7.37 -17.91
N PHE A 850 21.50 -7.46 -16.58
CA PHE A 850 22.52 -6.90 -15.71
C PHE A 850 23.33 -8.01 -15.03
N PRO A 851 24.68 -7.89 -15.00
CA PRO A 851 25.51 -8.83 -14.26
C PRO A 851 25.16 -8.83 -12.78
N PHE A 852 25.47 -9.92 -12.09
CA PHE A 852 25.54 -9.89 -10.64
C PHE A 852 26.65 -8.91 -10.25
N PRO A 853 26.38 -7.93 -9.37
CA PRO A 853 27.42 -7.02 -8.91
C PRO A 853 28.54 -7.81 -8.24
N SER A 854 29.78 -7.39 -8.46
CA SER A 854 30.89 -7.92 -7.69
C SER A 854 30.72 -7.51 -6.22
N ASN A 855 31.40 -8.20 -5.29
CA ASN A 855 31.40 -7.79 -3.88
C ASN A 855 32.10 -6.42 -3.64
N ALA A 856 32.54 -5.72 -4.69
CA ALA A 856 33.04 -4.35 -4.61
C ALA A 856 31.87 -3.36 -4.54
N SER A 857 31.90 -2.46 -3.56
CA SER A 857 30.84 -1.47 -3.30
C SER A 857 30.71 -0.36 -4.36
N THR A 858 31.43 -0.46 -5.48
CA THR A 858 31.66 0.60 -6.46
C THR A 858 30.87 0.45 -7.77
N ASP A 859 30.21 -0.68 -8.04
CA ASP A 859 29.65 -0.95 -9.36
C ASP A 859 28.44 -0.04 -9.68
N PHE A 860 28.56 0.83 -10.69
CA PHE A 860 27.48 1.65 -11.25
C PHE A 860 26.95 1.01 -12.54
N MET A 861 25.82 0.31 -12.43
CA MET A 861 25.14 -0.24 -13.62
C MET A 861 24.25 0.78 -14.31
N PHE A 862 24.20 0.70 -15.64
CA PHE A 862 23.34 1.54 -16.47
C PHE A 862 22.84 0.83 -17.73
N GLU A 863 21.71 1.30 -18.24
CA GLU A 863 21.29 1.02 -19.62
C GLU A 863 21.20 2.30 -20.46
N LYS A 864 21.21 2.10 -21.77
CA LYS A 864 20.98 3.13 -22.78
C LYS A 864 19.88 2.64 -23.71
N SER A 865 18.78 3.37 -23.79
CA SER A 865 17.66 3.06 -24.70
C SER A 865 17.13 4.37 -25.27
N ALA A 866 17.46 4.68 -26.53
CA ALA A 866 17.32 6.03 -27.07
C ALA A 866 15.87 6.44 -27.42
N ASN A 867 14.92 5.52 -27.27
CA ASN A 867 13.46 5.69 -27.44
C ASN A 867 12.74 6.04 -26.13
N TYR A 868 13.48 6.24 -25.03
CA TYR A 868 12.91 6.51 -23.71
C TYR A 868 12.48 7.97 -23.55
N LEU A 869 13.19 8.92 -24.17
CA LEU A 869 12.88 10.35 -24.07
C LEU A 869 11.53 10.68 -24.73
N ASP A 870 11.29 10.22 -25.96
CA ASP A 870 10.06 10.50 -26.72
C ASP A 870 8.87 9.63 -26.30
N SER A 871 9.10 8.46 -25.67
CA SER A 871 8.04 7.62 -25.09
C SER A 871 7.23 8.31 -23.99
N GLU A 872 5.90 8.25 -24.07
CA GLU A 872 4.99 8.85 -23.07
C GLU A 872 4.86 8.01 -21.79
N VAL A 873 4.88 6.68 -21.91
CA VAL A 873 4.71 5.76 -20.77
C VAL A 873 6.01 5.55 -19.98
N THR A 874 7.17 5.79 -20.60
CA THR A 874 8.46 5.48 -20.00
C THR A 874 8.74 6.23 -18.70
N PRO A 875 8.56 7.56 -18.57
CA PRO A 875 8.82 8.28 -17.33
C PRO A 875 8.14 7.67 -16.09
N ARG A 876 6.84 7.37 -16.20
CA ARG A 876 6.04 6.75 -15.14
C ARG A 876 6.52 5.34 -14.80
N ARG A 877 6.77 4.51 -15.82
CA ARG A 877 7.24 3.12 -15.65
C ARG A 877 8.66 3.04 -15.07
N ALA A 878 9.54 3.95 -15.49
CA ALA A 878 10.91 4.07 -14.99
C ALA A 878 10.92 4.57 -13.54
N ALA A 879 10.13 5.60 -13.19
CA ALA A 879 10.08 6.13 -11.83
C ALA A 879 9.48 5.14 -10.82
N ALA A 880 8.55 4.27 -11.22
CA ALA A 880 8.03 3.21 -10.35
C ALA A 880 9.12 2.18 -9.96
N LEU A 881 9.89 1.69 -10.93
CA LEU A 881 10.92 0.66 -10.71
C LEU A 881 12.25 1.25 -10.22
N LEU A 882 12.63 2.43 -10.71
CA LEU A 882 13.94 3.07 -10.53
C LEU A 882 13.80 4.53 -10.05
N PRO A 883 13.07 4.83 -8.96
CA PRO A 883 12.79 6.21 -8.52
C PRO A 883 14.04 7.02 -8.18
N ARG A 884 15.14 6.35 -7.78
CA ARG A 884 16.42 6.99 -7.43
C ARG A 884 17.41 7.08 -8.59
N ALA A 885 17.05 6.61 -9.79
CA ALA A 885 17.97 6.62 -10.92
C ALA A 885 18.31 8.05 -11.36
N LYS A 886 19.56 8.25 -11.77
CA LYS A 886 19.96 9.44 -12.53
C LYS A 886 19.55 9.29 -14.00
N ILE A 887 19.13 10.38 -14.63
CA ILE A 887 18.60 10.43 -15.99
C ILE A 887 19.52 11.31 -16.84
N LEU A 888 20.02 10.78 -17.95
CA LEU A 888 20.89 11.48 -18.90
C LEU A 888 20.19 11.62 -20.26
N ALA A 889 19.96 12.85 -20.70
CA ALA A 889 19.41 13.18 -22.01
C ALA A 889 20.44 13.96 -22.84
N LEU A 890 20.73 13.53 -24.06
CA LEU A 890 21.76 14.12 -24.92
C LEU A 890 21.10 14.96 -26.02
N LEU A 891 21.36 16.25 -26.08
CA LEU A 891 20.74 17.15 -27.06
C LEU A 891 21.76 17.67 -28.07
N ILE A 892 21.39 17.63 -29.36
CA ILE A 892 22.05 18.36 -30.46
C ILE A 892 21.02 19.25 -31.15
N ASN A 893 21.43 20.12 -32.07
CA ASN A 893 20.51 20.92 -32.87
C ASN A 893 19.38 20.04 -33.46
N PRO A 894 18.09 20.37 -33.22
CA PRO A 894 16.98 19.49 -33.56
C PRO A 894 16.83 19.28 -35.08
N ALA A 895 17.26 20.24 -35.92
CA ALA A 895 17.30 20.08 -37.36
C ALA A 895 18.32 19.01 -37.78
N ASP A 896 19.53 19.05 -37.22
CA ASP A 896 20.57 18.04 -37.50
C ASP A 896 20.19 16.66 -36.95
N ARG A 897 19.48 16.62 -35.80
CA ARG A 897 18.88 15.39 -35.24
C ARG A 897 17.86 14.78 -36.20
N ALA A 898 16.95 15.59 -36.72
CA ALA A 898 15.93 15.16 -37.68
C ALA A 898 16.57 14.65 -38.99
N TYR A 899 17.57 15.37 -39.52
CA TYR A 899 18.27 14.97 -40.73
C TYR A 899 19.08 13.68 -40.54
N SER A 900 19.75 13.52 -39.40
CA SER A 900 20.46 12.28 -39.07
C SER A 900 19.50 11.08 -38.87
N TRP A 901 18.24 11.33 -38.53
CA TRP A 901 17.18 10.31 -38.53
C TRP A 901 16.75 9.95 -39.96
N TYR A 902 16.45 10.92 -40.82
CA TYR A 902 16.16 10.66 -42.24
C TYR A 902 17.30 9.89 -42.94
N GLN A 903 18.55 10.29 -42.74
CA GLN A 903 19.72 9.57 -43.27
C GLN A 903 19.94 8.19 -42.61
N HIS A 904 19.40 7.96 -41.41
CA HIS A 904 19.34 6.62 -40.81
C HIS A 904 18.39 5.72 -41.57
N GLN A 905 17.19 6.22 -41.88
CA GLN A 905 16.15 5.47 -42.57
C GLN A 905 16.58 5.12 -44.00
N ARG A 906 17.18 6.07 -44.74
CA ARG A 906 17.81 5.79 -46.05
C ARG A 906 18.83 4.66 -45.99
N ALA A 907 19.69 4.66 -44.96
CA ALA A 907 20.70 3.62 -44.77
C ALA A 907 20.13 2.25 -44.33
N HIS A 908 18.85 2.17 -43.95
CA HIS A 908 18.11 0.93 -43.70
C HIS A 908 17.08 0.64 -44.81
N GLN A 909 17.22 1.27 -45.98
CA GLN A 909 16.38 1.06 -47.17
C GLN A 909 14.89 1.33 -46.94
N ASP A 910 14.56 2.26 -46.03
CA ASP A 910 13.20 2.76 -45.81
C ASP A 910 12.65 3.37 -47.13
N PRO A 911 11.54 2.83 -47.70
CA PRO A 911 11.05 3.25 -49.01
C PRO A 911 10.66 4.73 -49.08
N ALA A 912 10.07 5.27 -48.01
CA ALA A 912 9.70 6.69 -47.98
C ALA A 912 10.95 7.58 -47.92
N ALA A 913 11.97 7.20 -47.14
CA ALA A 913 13.21 7.97 -47.05
C ALA A 913 14.06 7.91 -48.34
N LEU A 914 13.92 6.85 -49.14
CA LEU A 914 14.56 6.73 -50.45
C LEU A 914 13.83 7.53 -51.54
N ASN A 915 12.49 7.45 -51.56
CA ASN A 915 11.66 8.06 -52.61
C ASN A 915 11.49 9.58 -52.48
N TYR A 916 11.54 10.12 -51.26
CA TYR A 916 11.35 11.56 -51.00
C TYR A 916 12.66 12.22 -50.54
N THR A 917 12.88 13.48 -50.92
CA THR A 917 13.97 14.30 -50.38
C THR A 917 13.68 14.70 -48.93
N PHE A 918 14.71 15.08 -48.16
CA PHE A 918 14.49 15.51 -46.78
C PHE A 918 13.58 16.74 -46.69
N HIS A 919 13.67 17.66 -47.65
CA HIS A 919 12.78 18.81 -47.73
C HIS A 919 11.31 18.38 -47.88
N GLN A 920 11.02 17.47 -48.82
CA GLN A 920 9.68 16.90 -49.03
C GLN A 920 9.16 16.16 -47.79
N VAL A 921 10.05 15.48 -47.04
CA VAL A 921 9.70 14.82 -45.78
C VAL A 921 9.28 15.84 -44.73
N VAL A 922 10.07 16.90 -44.48
CA VAL A 922 9.77 17.83 -43.37
C VAL A 922 8.63 18.80 -43.68
N THR A 923 8.43 19.14 -44.97
CA THR A 923 7.35 20.03 -45.44
C THR A 923 6.05 19.31 -45.82
N ALA A 924 5.97 17.99 -45.65
CA ALA A 924 4.79 17.20 -46.00
C ALA A 924 3.51 17.74 -45.33
N GLY A 925 2.52 18.10 -46.16
CA GLY A 925 1.21 18.57 -45.70
C GLY A 925 0.25 17.42 -45.35
N PRO A 926 -0.92 17.70 -44.74
CA PRO A 926 -1.86 16.67 -44.27
C PRO A 926 -2.40 15.71 -45.35
N SER A 927 -2.30 16.07 -46.62
CA SER A 927 -2.69 15.25 -47.78
C SER A 927 -1.58 14.31 -48.29
N ALA A 928 -0.40 14.30 -47.67
CA ALA A 928 0.70 13.40 -48.00
C ALA A 928 0.39 11.94 -47.61
N SER A 929 1.17 10.99 -48.15
CA SER A 929 0.95 9.57 -47.85
C SER A 929 1.18 9.24 -46.37
N PRO A 930 0.49 8.22 -45.80
CA PRO A 930 0.66 7.83 -44.41
C PRO A 930 2.10 7.47 -44.03
N GLU A 931 2.87 6.92 -44.96
CA GLU A 931 4.28 6.56 -44.79
C GLU A 931 5.14 7.82 -44.70
N LEU A 932 4.92 8.78 -45.60
CA LEU A 932 5.64 10.07 -45.61
C LEU A 932 5.35 10.88 -44.33
N LEU A 933 4.08 10.97 -43.93
CA LEU A 933 3.67 11.60 -42.66
C LEU A 933 4.21 10.87 -41.43
N THR A 934 4.43 9.56 -41.50
CA THR A 934 5.04 8.80 -40.40
C THR A 934 6.54 9.05 -40.33
N LEU A 935 7.24 9.09 -41.47
CA LEU A 935 8.64 9.47 -41.54
C LEU A 935 8.88 10.92 -41.08
N GLN A 936 8.03 11.86 -41.50
CA GLN A 936 8.02 13.25 -41.03
C GLN A 936 7.88 13.30 -39.50
N ARG A 937 6.83 12.69 -38.93
CA ARG A 937 6.58 12.69 -37.47
C ARG A 937 7.75 12.09 -36.68
N ARG A 938 8.34 10.98 -37.12
CA ARG A 938 9.53 10.38 -36.46
C ARG A 938 10.80 11.24 -36.61
N SER A 939 10.90 12.02 -37.69
CA SER A 939 11.99 12.99 -37.89
C SER A 939 11.83 14.22 -36.99
N LEU A 940 10.63 14.81 -36.97
CA LEU A 940 10.37 16.10 -36.32
C LEU A 940 10.03 15.99 -34.83
N ALA A 941 9.07 15.15 -34.46
CA ALA A 941 8.48 15.18 -33.11
C ALA A 941 9.50 14.96 -31.98
N PRO A 942 10.44 13.98 -32.06
CA PRO A 942 11.44 13.79 -31.01
C PRO A 942 12.49 14.92 -30.88
N GLY A 943 12.44 15.93 -31.76
CA GLY A 943 13.21 17.18 -31.63
C GLY A 943 12.53 18.24 -30.75
N ALA A 944 11.26 18.06 -30.36
CA ALA A 944 10.53 18.95 -29.45
C ALA A 944 10.96 18.72 -27.98
N TYR A 945 12.24 18.92 -27.69
CA TYR A 945 12.89 18.47 -26.46
C TYR A 945 12.19 18.93 -25.18
N VAL A 946 11.72 20.18 -25.13
CA VAL A 946 11.01 20.74 -23.95
C VAL A 946 9.81 19.88 -23.54
N THR A 947 8.95 19.50 -24.50
CA THR A 947 7.76 18.67 -24.28
C THR A 947 8.10 17.31 -23.69
N HIS A 948 9.21 16.71 -24.12
CA HIS A 948 9.67 15.43 -23.60
C HIS A 948 10.28 15.56 -22.20
N LEU A 949 11.13 16.56 -21.98
CA LEU A 949 11.78 16.79 -20.70
C LEU A 949 10.76 17.14 -19.59
N GLU A 950 9.71 17.91 -19.90
CA GLU A 950 8.65 18.18 -18.93
C GLU A 950 7.88 16.93 -18.50
N ARG A 951 7.67 15.95 -19.40
CA ARG A 951 7.11 14.63 -19.02
C ARG A 951 8.03 13.84 -18.09
N TRP A 952 9.35 13.97 -18.23
CA TRP A 952 10.30 13.37 -17.29
C TRP A 952 10.31 14.09 -15.93
N LEU A 953 10.19 15.42 -15.93
CA LEU A 953 10.17 16.26 -14.72
C LEU A 953 8.90 16.11 -13.87
N GLN A 954 7.81 15.54 -14.42
CA GLN A 954 6.63 15.11 -13.65
C GLN A 954 6.93 13.93 -12.71
N HIS A 955 8.01 13.18 -12.96
CA HIS A 955 8.33 11.93 -12.26
C HIS A 955 9.72 11.90 -11.61
N TYR A 956 10.66 12.69 -12.12
CA TYR A 956 12.02 12.81 -11.59
C TYR A 956 12.31 14.27 -11.21
N PRO A 957 12.89 14.54 -10.01
CA PRO A 957 13.27 15.90 -9.63
C PRO A 957 14.40 16.43 -10.54
N PRO A 958 14.53 17.76 -10.72
CA PRO A 958 15.59 18.37 -11.52
C PRO A 958 17.02 17.89 -11.19
N SER A 959 17.30 17.59 -9.92
CA SER A 959 18.61 17.10 -9.45
C SER A 959 18.93 15.65 -9.87
N GLN A 960 17.96 14.92 -10.42
CA GLN A 960 18.14 13.60 -11.04
C GLN A 960 18.24 13.66 -12.56
N LEU A 961 18.15 14.84 -13.20
CA LEU A 961 18.26 15.00 -14.65
C LEU A 961 19.54 15.77 -15.03
N LEU A 962 20.32 15.23 -15.97
CA LEU A 962 21.43 15.92 -16.62
C LEU A 962 21.16 16.06 -18.11
N ILE A 963 21.30 17.30 -18.61
CA ILE A 963 21.30 17.59 -20.03
C ILE A 963 22.74 17.57 -20.53
N VAL A 964 23.02 16.64 -21.43
CA VAL A 964 24.34 16.46 -22.05
C VAL A 964 24.35 17.15 -23.41
N ASP A 965 25.31 18.04 -23.63
CA ASP A 965 25.54 18.66 -24.93
C ASP A 965 26.18 17.64 -25.89
N GLY A 966 25.40 17.16 -26.86
CA GLY A 966 25.87 16.21 -27.87
C GLY A 966 26.80 16.83 -28.92
N ALA A 967 26.76 18.15 -29.11
CA ALA A 967 27.71 18.86 -29.98
C ALA A 967 29.08 18.93 -29.29
N GLN A 968 29.10 19.24 -27.99
CA GLN A 968 30.31 19.20 -27.18
C GLN A 968 30.84 17.76 -27.00
N LEU A 969 29.97 16.75 -26.87
CA LEU A 969 30.39 15.34 -26.85
C LEU A 969 31.10 14.92 -28.14
N ARG A 970 30.73 15.50 -29.29
CA ARG A 970 31.38 15.26 -30.58
C ARG A 970 32.75 15.94 -30.68
N THR A 971 32.93 17.14 -30.11
CA THR A 971 34.15 17.96 -30.29
C THR A 971 35.15 17.81 -29.15
N ASN A 972 34.68 17.75 -27.89
CA ASN A 972 35.49 17.56 -26.68
C ASN A 972 34.76 16.61 -25.69
N PRO A 973 34.80 15.29 -25.95
CA PRO A 973 34.14 14.31 -25.09
C PRO A 973 34.71 14.26 -23.68
N ALA A 974 36.00 14.53 -23.49
CA ALA A 974 36.63 14.44 -22.17
C ALA A 974 36.00 15.41 -21.15
N LEU A 975 35.71 16.64 -21.58
CA LEU A 975 35.01 17.65 -20.76
C LEU A 975 33.58 17.21 -20.41
N VAL A 976 32.85 16.66 -21.37
CA VAL A 976 31.48 16.13 -21.14
C VAL A 976 31.52 14.96 -20.14
N MET A 977 32.48 14.04 -20.30
CA MET A 977 32.63 12.89 -19.40
C MET A 977 33.04 13.30 -17.98
N GLU A 978 33.79 14.39 -17.78
CA GLU A 978 34.04 14.95 -16.45
C GLU A 978 32.73 15.41 -15.77
N GLY A 979 31.89 16.15 -16.51
CA GLY A 979 30.57 16.59 -16.03
C GLY A 979 29.64 15.42 -15.69
N VAL A 980 29.61 14.39 -16.55
CA VAL A 980 28.83 13.16 -16.33
C VAL A 980 29.30 12.42 -15.07
N GLN A 981 30.62 12.24 -14.87
CA GLN A 981 31.15 11.60 -13.66
C GLN A 981 30.77 12.37 -12.38
N ARG A 982 30.91 13.70 -12.40
CA ARG A 982 30.55 14.58 -11.27
C ARG A 982 29.06 14.47 -10.93
N PHE A 983 28.18 14.38 -11.93
CA PHE A 983 26.73 14.24 -11.75
C PHE A 983 26.32 12.85 -11.22
N LEU A 984 27.00 11.79 -11.68
CA LEU A 984 26.79 10.42 -11.20
C LEU A 984 27.35 10.20 -9.78
N GLY A 985 28.34 11.00 -9.37
CA GLY A 985 29.04 10.84 -8.09
C GLY A 985 29.96 9.61 -8.06
N VAL A 986 30.45 9.17 -9.23
CA VAL A 986 31.32 7.99 -9.35
C VAL A 986 32.73 8.31 -8.86
N THR A 987 33.35 7.35 -8.17
CA THR A 987 34.72 7.45 -7.66
C THR A 987 35.49 6.14 -7.90
N PRO A 988 36.82 6.20 -8.13
CA PRO A 988 37.61 7.39 -8.44
C PRO A 988 37.26 7.99 -9.81
N ILE A 989 37.60 9.26 -10.05
CA ILE A 989 37.38 9.91 -11.36
C ILE A 989 38.38 9.35 -12.39
N PHE A 990 37.87 8.93 -13.54
CA PHE A 990 38.63 8.43 -14.68
C PHE A 990 39.05 9.57 -15.64
N ASN A 991 40.32 9.54 -16.08
CA ASN A 991 40.87 10.56 -16.96
C ASN A 991 40.66 10.22 -18.45
N TYR A 992 39.55 10.69 -19.00
CA TYR A 992 39.21 10.51 -20.42
C TYR A 992 40.19 11.13 -21.41
N THR A 993 41.00 12.13 -21.03
CA THR A 993 42.02 12.72 -21.94
C THR A 993 43.12 11.72 -22.31
N GLN A 994 43.37 10.72 -21.47
CA GLN A 994 44.36 9.68 -21.72
C GLN A 994 43.77 8.47 -22.45
N ALA A 995 42.45 8.25 -22.31
CA ALA A 995 41.74 7.09 -22.85
C ALA A 995 41.03 7.33 -24.20
N LEU A 996 40.93 8.58 -24.65
CA LEU A 996 40.31 8.97 -25.92
C LEU A 996 41.35 9.60 -26.86
N THR A 997 41.14 9.44 -28.16
CA THR A 997 41.95 10.07 -29.22
C THR A 997 41.07 10.42 -30.41
N PHE A 998 41.41 11.48 -31.16
CA PHE A 998 40.68 11.87 -32.37
C PHE A 998 41.25 11.16 -33.59
N ASP A 999 40.39 10.52 -34.37
CA ASP A 999 40.78 9.86 -35.63
C ASP A 999 40.30 10.69 -36.82
N GLU A 1000 41.25 11.23 -37.59
CA GLU A 1000 40.97 12.10 -38.75
C GLU A 1000 40.23 11.38 -39.88
N SER A 1001 40.54 10.08 -40.11
CA SER A 1001 39.91 9.29 -41.18
C SER A 1001 38.41 9.06 -40.92
N LYS A 1002 38.08 8.86 -39.65
CA LYS A 1002 36.74 8.70 -39.10
C LYS A 1002 36.04 10.05 -38.96
N GLY A 1003 36.76 11.10 -38.57
CA GLY A 1003 36.22 12.42 -38.23
C GLY A 1003 35.58 12.50 -36.84
N PHE A 1004 35.91 11.57 -35.93
CA PHE A 1004 35.32 11.48 -34.59
C PHE A 1004 36.35 11.00 -33.56
N TRP A 1005 36.06 11.27 -32.28
CA TRP A 1005 36.79 10.68 -31.16
C TRP A 1005 36.52 9.19 -31.00
N CYS A 1006 37.58 8.45 -30.66
CA CYS A 1006 37.64 7.00 -30.56
C CYS A 1006 38.35 6.58 -29.25
N GLN A 1007 38.13 5.34 -28.80
CA GLN A 1007 38.89 4.78 -27.67
C GLN A 1007 40.36 4.63 -28.09
N LYS A 1008 41.30 5.07 -27.24
CA LYS A 1008 42.72 4.81 -27.42
C LYS A 1008 43.06 3.42 -26.87
N LEU A 1009 43.69 2.57 -27.69
CA LEU A 1009 44.22 1.27 -27.27
C LEU A 1009 45.72 1.35 -26.97
N ASP A 1010 46.25 0.28 -26.37
CA ASP A 1010 47.69 0.07 -26.19
C ASP A 1010 48.44 0.16 -27.53
N GLY A 1011 49.58 0.87 -27.50
CA GLY A 1011 50.30 1.28 -28.71
C GLY A 1011 49.66 2.47 -29.45
N GLY A 1012 48.69 3.16 -28.86
CA GLY A 1012 48.13 4.42 -29.39
C GLY A 1012 47.10 4.26 -30.52
N ARG A 1013 46.76 3.03 -30.92
CA ARG A 1013 45.84 2.78 -32.03
C ARG A 1013 44.38 3.15 -31.66
N PRO A 1014 43.63 3.84 -32.55
CA PRO A 1014 42.24 4.18 -32.29
C PRO A 1014 41.29 2.99 -32.52
N LYS A 1015 40.38 2.76 -31.57
CA LYS A 1015 39.23 1.86 -31.69
C LYS A 1015 37.96 2.70 -31.82
N CYS A 1016 37.56 2.95 -33.06
CA CYS A 1016 36.42 3.77 -33.40
C CYS A 1016 35.10 2.99 -33.43
N LEU A 1017 33.98 3.72 -33.29
CA LEU A 1017 32.65 3.16 -33.51
C LEU A 1017 32.46 2.67 -34.96
N GLY A 1018 31.66 1.62 -35.13
CA GLY A 1018 31.39 0.99 -36.44
C GLY A 1018 30.81 1.92 -37.50
N LYS A 1019 30.78 1.45 -38.76
CA LYS A 1019 30.38 2.23 -39.95
C LYS A 1019 28.97 2.85 -39.84
N SER A 1020 28.08 2.29 -39.03
CA SER A 1020 26.71 2.79 -38.79
C SER A 1020 26.64 4.01 -37.85
N LYS A 1021 27.75 4.43 -37.23
CA LYS A 1021 27.84 5.61 -36.35
C LYS A 1021 28.82 6.61 -36.98
N GLY A 1022 28.42 7.87 -37.15
CA GLY A 1022 29.18 8.84 -37.96
C GLY A 1022 29.18 8.48 -39.45
N ARG A 1023 28.00 8.31 -40.06
CA ARG A 1023 27.88 8.09 -41.51
C ARG A 1023 28.30 9.37 -42.25
N LYS A 1024 29.02 9.22 -43.36
CA LYS A 1024 29.25 10.30 -44.32
C LYS A 1024 28.04 10.39 -45.25
N TYR A 1025 27.42 11.57 -45.33
CA TYR A 1025 26.28 11.89 -46.18
C TYR A 1025 26.36 13.38 -46.58
N PRO A 1026 25.68 13.83 -47.66
CA PRO A 1026 25.70 15.23 -48.07
C PRO A 1026 25.18 16.15 -46.97
N ASP A 1027 25.63 17.40 -46.96
CA ASP A 1027 25.09 18.43 -46.06
C ASP A 1027 23.61 18.71 -46.34
N MET A 1028 22.92 19.25 -45.33
CA MET A 1028 21.52 19.62 -45.45
C MET A 1028 21.37 20.85 -46.36
N ALA A 1029 20.44 20.81 -47.31
CA ALA A 1029 20.11 21.96 -48.16
C ALA A 1029 19.73 23.18 -47.31
N ALA A 1030 20.24 24.36 -47.67
CA ALA A 1030 20.08 25.60 -46.89
C ALA A 1030 18.60 25.96 -46.63
N GLU A 1031 17.75 25.85 -47.66
CA GLU A 1031 16.28 26.03 -47.55
C GLU A 1031 15.64 25.14 -46.47
N THR A 1032 16.13 23.91 -46.32
CA THR A 1032 15.61 22.94 -45.36
C THR A 1032 16.11 23.24 -43.95
N ARG A 1033 17.34 23.75 -43.82
CA ARG A 1033 17.84 24.26 -42.54
C ARG A 1033 17.02 25.47 -42.09
N SER A 1034 16.81 26.45 -42.95
CA SER A 1034 15.99 27.64 -42.64
C SER A 1034 14.56 27.27 -42.22
N PHE A 1035 13.90 26.35 -42.94
CA PHE A 1035 12.59 25.82 -42.55
C PHE A 1035 12.60 25.19 -41.16
N LEU A 1036 13.60 24.38 -40.84
CA LEU A 1036 13.69 23.69 -39.54
C LEU A 1036 14.09 24.62 -38.39
N THR A 1037 14.93 25.63 -38.63
CA THR A 1037 15.25 26.69 -37.64
C THR A 1037 13.98 27.43 -37.23
N GLU A 1038 13.14 27.85 -38.18
CA GLU A 1038 11.87 28.50 -37.85
C GLU A 1038 10.86 27.53 -37.20
N TYR A 1039 10.73 26.30 -37.73
CA TYR A 1039 9.86 25.26 -37.14
C TYR A 1039 10.19 24.96 -35.65
N TYR A 1040 11.48 24.94 -35.28
CA TYR A 1040 11.91 24.68 -33.91
C TYR A 1040 12.09 25.94 -33.06
N ARG A 1041 11.84 27.15 -33.60
CA ARG A 1041 12.09 28.44 -32.91
C ARG A 1041 11.44 28.51 -31.52
N GLU A 1042 10.12 28.35 -31.47
CA GLU A 1042 9.37 28.36 -30.21
C GLU A 1042 9.78 27.20 -29.28
N HIS A 1043 10.01 26.01 -29.83
CA HIS A 1043 10.50 24.87 -29.04
C HIS A 1043 11.87 25.12 -28.40
N ASN A 1044 12.77 25.82 -29.10
CA ASN A 1044 14.10 26.20 -28.61
C ASN A 1044 14.02 27.35 -27.60
N MET A 1045 13.11 28.31 -27.77
CA MET A 1045 12.84 29.37 -26.80
C MET A 1045 12.25 28.82 -25.49
N GLU A 1046 11.28 27.90 -25.56
CA GLU A 1046 10.76 27.22 -24.38
C GLU A 1046 11.79 26.28 -23.74
N LEU A 1047 12.66 25.64 -24.53
CA LEU A 1047 13.80 24.90 -23.99
C LEU A 1047 14.77 25.81 -23.24
N LEU A 1048 15.09 27.00 -23.75
CA LEU A 1048 15.91 27.99 -23.05
C LEU A 1048 15.28 28.38 -21.70
N LYS A 1049 13.98 28.71 -21.69
CA LYS A 1049 13.23 29.03 -20.45
C LYS A 1049 13.28 27.86 -19.46
N LEU A 1050 13.07 26.63 -19.94
CA LEU A 1050 13.16 25.42 -19.13
C LEU A 1050 14.55 25.23 -18.52
N LEU A 1051 15.63 25.28 -19.32
CA LEU A 1051 16.99 25.03 -18.84
C LEU A 1051 17.43 26.09 -17.82
N ASN A 1052 17.09 27.36 -18.06
CA ASN A 1052 17.31 28.45 -17.10
C ASN A 1052 16.55 28.21 -15.79
N ARG A 1053 15.26 27.82 -15.85
CA ARG A 1053 14.44 27.47 -14.68
C ARG A 1053 15.03 26.31 -13.88
N LEU A 1054 15.70 25.36 -14.54
CA LEU A 1054 16.35 24.21 -13.91
C LEU A 1054 17.79 24.48 -13.44
N GLY A 1055 18.36 25.66 -13.72
CA GLY A 1055 19.77 25.97 -13.44
C GLY A 1055 20.78 25.12 -14.24
N GLN A 1056 20.37 24.59 -15.40
CA GLN A 1056 21.20 23.71 -16.23
C GLN A 1056 22.03 24.52 -17.23
N GLY A 1057 23.24 24.05 -17.56
CA GLY A 1057 24.09 24.67 -18.56
C GLY A 1057 23.48 24.60 -19.97
N LEU A 1058 23.49 25.72 -20.69
CA LEU A 1058 22.95 25.77 -22.05
C LEU A 1058 23.88 25.07 -23.05
N PRO A 1059 23.38 24.11 -23.86
CA PRO A 1059 24.14 23.52 -24.95
C PRO A 1059 24.72 24.59 -25.89
N THR A 1060 25.93 24.34 -26.39
CA THR A 1060 26.64 25.19 -27.35
C THR A 1060 25.78 25.51 -28.56
N TRP A 1061 25.23 24.48 -29.21
CA TRP A 1061 24.34 24.62 -30.36
C TRP A 1061 23.11 25.50 -30.10
N LEU A 1062 22.55 25.47 -28.87
CA LEU A 1062 21.36 26.26 -28.53
C LEU A 1062 21.71 27.74 -28.34
N ARG A 1063 22.90 28.03 -27.80
CA ARG A 1063 23.42 29.40 -27.71
C ARG A 1063 23.72 29.96 -29.09
N GLU A 1064 24.36 29.17 -29.96
CA GLU A 1064 24.66 29.54 -31.34
C GLU A 1064 23.39 29.80 -32.16
N GLU A 1065 22.40 28.90 -32.11
CA GLU A 1065 21.11 29.08 -32.82
C GLU A 1065 20.41 30.38 -32.40
N LEU A 1066 20.30 30.63 -31.09
CA LEU A 1066 19.59 31.80 -30.55
C LEU A 1066 20.37 33.12 -30.71
N GLN A 1067 21.70 33.08 -30.81
CA GLN A 1067 22.54 34.24 -31.14
C GLN A 1067 22.45 34.60 -32.63
N ASN A 1068 22.38 33.60 -33.51
CA ASN A 1068 22.23 33.82 -34.96
C ASN A 1068 20.84 34.33 -35.35
N THR A 1069 19.82 34.11 -34.53
CA THR A 1069 18.49 34.73 -34.66
C THR A 1069 18.42 36.13 -34.00
N SER A 1070 19.48 36.95 -34.11
CA SER A 1070 19.50 38.29 -33.53
C SER A 1070 18.52 39.22 -34.24
N TRP A 1071 17.48 39.57 -33.49
CA TRP A 1071 16.32 40.37 -33.89
C TRP A 1071 16.73 41.78 -34.37
N SER A 1072 16.37 42.07 -35.62
CA SER A 1072 16.23 43.42 -36.20
C SER A 1072 14.76 43.78 -36.34
#